data_AF-A0A7H8QN13-F1
#
_entry.id   AF-A0A7H8QN13-F1
#
_cell.length_a   1.000
_cell.length_b   1.000
_cell.length_c   1.000
_cell.angle_alpha   90.00
_cell.angle_beta   90.00
_cell.angle_gamma   90.00
#
_symmetry.space_group_name_H-M   'P 1'
#
loop_
_entity.id
_entity.type
_entity.pdbx_description
1 polymer ?
#
loop_
_entity_poly.entity_id
_entity_poly.type
_entity_poly.pdbx_seq_one_letter_code
_entity_poly.pdbx_strand_id
1 'polypeptide(L)'
;LGVAYRESDIRNVKALIVGPPGTPYEFGFFEVRSACHPAIRISAANMAPKDYPGSPPKVTALTTNSGRCRFNPNIYAGGKVCLSILGTWRGERGEEWSSAQGLESVLISIQSLMSANPYENEPGFEDAKGPDDQKAMAQYVAKIQHETLRIAVIQPLEGALGIQKDGSVIPPEEITKDSDDEEDTFAYDDEKSIFEPFGDLRKRRFLWYYESYLQTIDTAAQKVEKDQQFESMAFEHNGNTMIGKFDYPELRKRLEFVKETLADETQRWAVEGLASKKNESRIAASLKRQHEQIIEDLGSRKSFAANLSLVDDNPFVWTITYFGRPMTHLDGGVFQIKIHLSPRFPDEQPRVFVETPIFHHRVSKDGVLCYFPSRDEELKYHIDAIVLALEEESPPFDPRTTVNLEAMKLFWGTPEEKKKYNRALRRAVERSTDQSPMAEKKPVMELGTVLVVGGCGFLGWNIVDQLLNFPSETDPSAALPKVTGDPRFEYPSLKSRYPHYIAKVHVVDLRTANNRLPGAQYHEGDITSIPSMLEVFKKVQPDVVIHTASPAPLGSTDELLRKVNVDGTKTLVEVAGGVHGDWGKKCQAFVYTSSSSVVHDTRSDLINVNETWPYVRGSLQGEYYSETKGLAEEIVLNANNNNPSGMLTCAIRPAGIVGEKDTTVSYKMLEHGRDASDLALRFQLGENNNLFDFTYVGNIAYGHTLGAISLLATAARNKAGQAAPLDHERIDGEAFNITNDQPLYFWDFAHALWALMDRPIDPSEVWALPEGFLQVVGGIAEGVFALLGKTPRLTRRAVRYSCMTRYYSCQKAKLRLGYLPIVDMHEAVARTVSFWNATAAADNSKKAQ
;
A
#
# COMPACT_ATOMS: atom_id res chain seq x y z
N LEU A 1 25.54 10.22 -17.29
CA LEU A 1 26.24 11.49 -17.55
C LEU A 1 25.28 12.62 -17.23
N GLY A 2 25.79 13.75 -16.74
CA GLY A 2 25.10 15.05 -16.75
C GLY A 2 25.98 16.07 -17.48
N VAL A 3 25.41 17.06 -18.14
CA VAL A 3 26.14 18.08 -18.93
C VAL A 3 25.47 19.43 -18.72
N ALA A 4 26.24 20.47 -18.47
CA ALA A 4 25.73 21.82 -18.20
C ALA A 4 26.74 22.90 -18.64
N TYR A 5 26.22 24.04 -19.08
CA TYR A 5 26.97 25.20 -19.53
C TYR A 5 26.23 26.49 -19.12
N ARG A 6 26.90 27.64 -19.14
CA ARG A 6 26.22 28.94 -19.03
C ARG A 6 25.87 29.43 -20.43
N GLU A 7 24.70 30.06 -20.62
CA GLU A 7 24.38 30.71 -21.90
C GLU A 7 25.40 31.79 -22.28
N SER A 8 25.97 32.48 -21.28
CA SER A 8 27.06 33.45 -21.44
C SER A 8 28.40 32.85 -21.90
N ASP A 9 28.63 31.53 -21.72
CA ASP A 9 29.80 30.82 -22.24
C ASP A 9 29.47 29.34 -22.59
N ILE A 10 28.77 29.16 -23.70
CA ILE A 10 28.44 27.83 -24.26
C ILE A 10 29.67 26.98 -24.64
N ARG A 11 30.89 27.54 -24.54
CA ARG A 11 32.16 26.88 -24.92
C ARG A 11 32.88 26.25 -23.74
N ASN A 12 32.36 26.44 -22.52
CA ASN A 12 32.93 26.02 -21.26
C ASN A 12 31.92 25.15 -20.52
N VAL A 13 32.04 23.84 -20.73
CA VAL A 13 31.02 22.86 -20.34
C VAL A 13 31.50 22.11 -19.10
N LYS A 14 30.68 22.12 -18.04
CA LYS A 14 30.80 21.19 -16.92
C LYS A 14 30.08 19.88 -17.28
N ALA A 15 30.66 18.75 -16.91
CA ALA A 15 30.08 17.43 -17.11
C ALA A 15 30.26 16.56 -15.85
N LEU A 16 29.24 15.75 -15.54
CA LEU A 16 29.25 14.80 -14.43
C LEU A 16 29.23 13.36 -14.95
N ILE A 17 30.30 12.63 -14.68
CA ILE A 17 30.39 11.19 -14.92
C ILE A 17 29.98 10.48 -13.63
N VAL A 18 29.02 9.55 -13.73
CA VAL A 18 28.67 8.62 -12.65
C VAL A 18 29.51 7.37 -12.87
N GLY A 19 30.32 6.97 -11.90
CA GLY A 19 31.23 5.83 -12.07
C GLY A 19 30.49 4.50 -12.30
N PRO A 20 31.02 3.58 -13.13
CA PRO A 20 30.31 2.37 -13.53
C PRO A 20 30.06 1.39 -12.36
N PRO A 21 28.95 0.64 -12.37
CA PRO A 21 28.66 -0.40 -11.39
C PRO A 21 29.67 -1.56 -11.49
N GLY A 22 29.94 -2.24 -10.38
CA GLY A 22 30.90 -3.34 -10.31
C GLY A 22 32.37 -2.92 -10.42
N THR A 23 32.66 -1.64 -10.16
CA THR A 23 34.02 -1.06 -10.26
C THR A 23 34.36 -0.28 -8.98
N PRO A 24 35.64 0.00 -8.66
CA PRO A 24 35.98 0.87 -7.53
C PRO A 24 35.50 2.32 -7.69
N TYR A 25 34.89 2.68 -8.82
CA TYR A 25 34.27 3.98 -9.08
C TYR A 25 32.76 4.01 -8.83
N GLU A 26 32.16 2.87 -8.46
CA GLU A 26 30.71 2.64 -8.46
C GLU A 26 29.89 3.81 -7.87
N PHE A 27 29.00 4.34 -8.72
CA PHE A 27 28.08 5.44 -8.42
C PHE A 27 28.71 6.76 -7.94
N GLY A 28 30.04 6.91 -7.96
CA GLY A 28 30.73 8.16 -7.61
C GLY A 28 30.50 9.29 -8.63
N PHE A 29 30.43 10.54 -8.15
CA PHE A 29 30.17 11.73 -8.97
C PHE A 29 31.46 12.45 -9.38
N PHE A 30 32.02 12.06 -10.52
CA PHE A 30 33.26 12.62 -11.06
C PHE A 30 32.94 13.82 -11.97
N GLU A 31 33.34 15.02 -11.55
CA GLU A 31 33.14 16.23 -12.34
C GLU A 31 34.37 16.51 -13.24
N VAL A 32 34.07 16.88 -14.47
CA VAL A 32 35.02 17.16 -15.54
C VAL A 32 34.62 18.45 -16.23
N ARG A 33 35.57 19.35 -16.49
CA ARG A 33 35.36 20.56 -17.31
C ARG A 33 35.97 20.36 -18.69
N SER A 34 35.23 20.78 -19.72
CA SER A 34 35.65 20.75 -21.12
C SER A 34 35.60 22.16 -21.70
N ALA A 35 36.69 22.61 -22.32
CA ALA A 35 36.80 23.94 -22.92
C ALA A 35 37.10 23.85 -24.43
N CYS A 36 36.20 24.40 -25.24
CA CYS A 36 36.23 24.32 -26.71
C CYS A 36 36.85 25.56 -27.39
N HIS A 37 37.09 26.65 -26.65
CA HIS A 37 37.79 27.84 -27.12
C HIS A 37 38.37 28.62 -25.91
N PRO A 38 39.49 29.37 -26.05
CA PRO A 38 39.97 30.22 -24.96
C PRO A 38 39.04 31.41 -24.67
N ALA A 39 38.70 31.57 -23.39
CA ALA A 39 38.21 32.80 -22.76
C ALA A 39 39.33 33.50 -21.96
N ILE A 40 39.05 34.66 -21.39
CA ILE A 40 39.99 35.65 -20.82
C ILE A 40 39.82 35.69 -19.29
N ARG A 41 40.83 35.69 -18.39
CA ARG A 41 42.30 35.44 -18.34
C ARG A 41 42.59 34.99 -16.87
N ILE A 42 43.76 34.98 -16.20
CA ILE A 42 45.19 35.26 -16.50
C ILE A 42 46.05 34.18 -15.79
N SER A 43 46.78 33.34 -16.53
CA SER A 43 48.06 32.74 -16.12
C SER A 43 48.69 31.94 -17.28
N ALA A 44 50.02 31.81 -17.31
CA ALA A 44 50.74 31.28 -18.45
C ALA A 44 50.94 29.75 -18.38
N ALA A 45 50.05 28.99 -19.04
CA ALA A 45 50.29 27.59 -19.43
C ALA A 45 49.22 27.04 -20.39
N ASN A 46 47.97 27.50 -20.27
CA ASN A 46 46.84 26.57 -20.44
C ASN A 46 45.73 26.97 -21.43
N MET A 47 46.05 27.62 -22.56
CA MET A 47 45.06 27.84 -23.63
C MET A 47 44.37 26.55 -24.12
N ALA A 48 43.12 26.68 -24.59
CA ALA A 48 42.39 25.69 -25.37
C ALA A 48 42.61 25.95 -26.88
N PRO A 49 42.29 24.98 -27.78
CA PRO A 49 42.35 25.21 -29.23
C PRO A 49 41.43 26.35 -29.68
N LYS A 50 41.74 26.99 -30.81
CA LYS A 50 40.85 27.96 -31.47
C LYS A 50 39.92 27.32 -32.50
N ASP A 51 40.09 26.03 -32.74
CA ASP A 51 39.63 25.32 -33.94
C ASP A 51 38.91 24.02 -33.56
N TYR A 52 37.98 24.07 -32.60
CA TYR A 52 37.03 22.98 -32.37
C TYR A 52 35.89 23.10 -33.40
N PRO A 53 35.46 22.03 -34.10
CA PRO A 53 35.78 20.62 -33.86
C PRO A 53 36.95 20.05 -34.69
N GLY A 54 37.78 20.87 -35.37
CA GLY A 54 38.99 20.39 -36.06
C GLY A 54 40.05 19.80 -35.11
N SER A 55 40.12 20.31 -33.88
CA SER A 55 40.97 19.85 -32.77
C SER A 55 40.13 19.37 -31.58
N PRO A 56 40.63 18.41 -30.77
CA PRO A 56 39.90 17.89 -29.61
C PRO A 56 39.70 18.95 -28.52
N PRO A 57 38.59 18.87 -27.75
CA PRO A 57 38.30 19.83 -26.69
C PRO A 57 39.25 19.63 -25.49
N LYS A 58 39.55 20.72 -24.77
CA LYS A 58 40.46 20.64 -23.62
C LYS A 58 39.73 20.17 -22.36
N VAL A 59 39.99 18.93 -21.96
CA VAL A 59 39.42 18.28 -20.79
C VAL A 59 40.27 18.52 -19.52
N THR A 60 39.62 18.66 -18.37
CA THR A 60 40.27 18.67 -17.04
C THR A 60 39.34 18.05 -15.98
N ALA A 61 39.81 17.03 -15.28
CA ALA A 61 39.08 16.45 -14.15
C ALA A 61 39.17 17.38 -12.92
N LEU A 62 38.03 17.60 -12.25
CA LEU A 62 37.92 18.51 -11.09
C LEU A 62 37.85 17.75 -9.75
N THR A 63 37.28 16.53 -9.75
CA THR A 63 37.24 15.63 -8.59
C THR A 63 38.64 15.05 -8.30
N THR A 64 39.56 15.86 -7.75
CA THR A 64 40.97 15.46 -7.50
C THR A 64 41.48 15.79 -6.09
N ASN A 65 40.61 16.21 -5.17
CA ASN A 65 40.97 16.61 -3.80
C ASN A 65 42.11 17.66 -3.76
N SER A 66 41.98 18.70 -4.58
CA SER A 66 42.96 19.79 -4.73
C SER A 66 44.37 19.30 -5.09
N GLY A 67 44.48 18.39 -6.07
CA GLY A 67 45.77 17.90 -6.56
C GLY A 67 46.33 16.69 -5.82
N ARG A 68 45.53 15.98 -5.01
CA ARG A 68 45.99 14.94 -4.06
C ARG A 68 45.45 13.54 -4.30
N CYS A 69 44.46 13.38 -5.21
CA CYS A 69 43.87 12.09 -5.52
C CYS A 69 44.04 11.75 -7.01
N ARG A 70 44.87 10.75 -7.31
CA ARG A 70 45.01 10.14 -8.65
C ARG A 70 44.00 9.00 -8.79
N PHE A 71 42.84 9.30 -9.37
CA PHE A 71 41.75 8.32 -9.46
C PHE A 71 42.01 7.16 -10.43
N ASN A 72 42.89 7.32 -11.41
CA ASN A 72 43.19 6.30 -12.43
C ASN A 72 44.60 6.54 -12.99
N PRO A 73 45.28 5.56 -13.60
CA PRO A 73 46.53 5.81 -14.31
C PRO A 73 46.43 6.96 -15.32
N ASN A 74 45.31 7.02 -16.06
CA ASN A 74 45.02 8.03 -17.08
C ASN A 74 44.33 9.29 -16.54
N ILE A 75 43.95 9.36 -15.27
CA ILE A 75 43.29 10.52 -14.64
C ILE A 75 44.17 11.00 -13.47
N TYR A 76 45.07 11.93 -13.79
CA TYR A 76 46.15 12.37 -12.91
C TYR A 76 45.62 13.21 -11.75
N ALA A 77 46.34 13.21 -10.61
CA ALA A 77 46.00 14.04 -9.46
C ALA A 77 45.91 15.55 -9.82
N GLY A 78 46.75 16.03 -10.73
CA GLY A 78 46.70 17.40 -11.28
C GLY A 78 45.54 17.68 -12.26
N GLY A 79 44.57 16.78 -12.42
CA GLY A 79 43.39 16.95 -13.28
C GLY A 79 43.61 16.68 -14.78
N LYS A 80 44.84 16.33 -15.20
CA LYS A 80 45.13 15.92 -16.59
C LYS A 80 44.47 14.57 -16.89
N VAL A 81 43.80 14.47 -18.04
CA VAL A 81 43.31 13.21 -18.62
C VAL A 81 44.19 12.80 -19.80
N CYS A 82 44.59 11.53 -19.87
CA CYS A 82 45.44 10.94 -20.91
C CYS A 82 44.65 9.97 -21.79
N LEU A 83 44.26 10.41 -23.00
CA LEU A 83 43.50 9.63 -23.99
C LEU A 83 43.94 9.96 -25.42
N SER A 84 43.85 8.97 -26.32
CA SER A 84 44.09 9.10 -27.77
C SER A 84 43.12 10.08 -28.43
N ILE A 85 41.81 9.95 -28.16
CA ILE A 85 40.76 10.87 -28.63
C ILE A 85 40.94 12.34 -28.16
N LEU A 86 41.84 12.59 -27.19
CA LEU A 86 42.19 13.94 -26.72
C LEU A 86 43.55 14.43 -27.22
N GLY A 87 44.29 13.62 -27.98
CA GLY A 87 45.69 13.90 -28.35
C GLY A 87 46.64 13.99 -27.15
N THR A 88 46.23 13.52 -25.97
CA THR A 88 47.05 13.55 -24.74
C THR A 88 47.73 12.20 -24.43
N TRP A 89 47.42 11.18 -25.22
CA TRP A 89 48.10 9.89 -25.32
C TRP A 89 48.26 9.48 -26.80
N ARG A 90 49.05 8.43 -27.08
CA ARG A 90 49.14 7.86 -28.43
C ARG A 90 47.92 6.98 -28.71
N GLY A 91 47.46 6.93 -29.96
CA GLY A 91 46.39 6.02 -30.38
C GLY A 91 46.73 5.32 -31.71
N GLU A 92 45.96 4.30 -32.03
CA GLU A 92 45.98 3.69 -33.37
C GLU A 92 45.12 4.50 -34.37
N ARG A 93 45.24 4.16 -35.65
CA ARG A 93 44.61 4.89 -36.76
C ARG A 93 43.09 4.71 -36.77
N GLY A 94 42.41 5.60 -36.06
CA GLY A 94 40.95 5.61 -35.87
C GLY A 94 40.52 5.93 -34.43
N GLU A 95 41.47 5.89 -33.48
CA GLU A 95 41.24 6.22 -32.07
C GLU A 95 41.51 7.69 -31.75
N GLU A 96 42.31 8.36 -32.58
CA GLU A 96 42.61 9.79 -32.49
C GLU A 96 41.39 10.66 -32.82
N TRP A 97 41.44 11.94 -32.42
CA TRP A 97 40.34 12.88 -32.64
C TRP A 97 39.98 13.05 -34.11
N SER A 98 38.67 13.08 -34.40
CA SER A 98 38.11 13.52 -35.67
C SER A 98 36.92 14.46 -35.45
N SER A 99 36.70 15.38 -36.39
CA SER A 99 35.59 16.36 -36.33
C SER A 99 34.18 15.75 -36.46
N ALA A 100 34.08 14.42 -36.59
CA ALA A 100 32.82 13.66 -36.52
C ALA A 100 32.50 13.18 -35.09
N GLN A 101 33.43 13.27 -34.14
CA GLN A 101 33.22 12.92 -32.73
C GLN A 101 32.66 14.10 -31.95
N GLY A 102 31.89 13.80 -30.90
CA GLY A 102 31.27 14.80 -30.03
C GLY A 102 31.77 14.75 -28.59
N LEU A 103 31.29 15.67 -27.75
CA LEU A 103 31.57 15.65 -26.31
C LEU A 103 31.09 14.35 -25.65
N GLU A 104 30.00 13.75 -26.15
CA GLU A 104 29.53 12.42 -25.70
C GLU A 104 30.60 11.34 -25.89
N SER A 105 31.23 11.27 -27.07
CA SER A 105 32.33 10.33 -27.36
C SER A 105 33.47 10.48 -26.34
N VAL A 106 33.85 11.73 -26.04
CA VAL A 106 34.88 12.05 -25.04
C VAL A 106 34.46 11.60 -23.63
N LEU A 107 33.22 11.89 -23.21
CA LEU A 107 32.74 11.52 -21.88
C LEU A 107 32.61 10.00 -21.71
N ILE A 108 32.21 9.27 -22.76
CA ILE A 108 32.20 7.80 -22.78
C ILE A 108 33.64 7.26 -22.70
N SER A 109 34.59 7.81 -23.46
CA SER A 109 36.02 7.42 -23.37
C SER A 109 36.66 7.69 -22.00
N ILE A 110 36.17 8.69 -21.26
CA ILE A 110 36.61 8.93 -19.87
C ILE A 110 35.93 7.93 -18.92
N GLN A 111 34.66 7.60 -19.15
CA GLN A 111 33.94 6.61 -18.35
C GLN A 111 34.47 5.18 -18.57
N SER A 112 34.97 4.83 -19.76
CA SER A 112 35.58 3.52 -20.03
C SER A 112 36.94 3.32 -19.34
N LEU A 113 37.63 4.40 -18.95
CA LEU A 113 38.82 4.29 -18.08
C LEU A 113 38.47 3.81 -16.67
N MET A 114 37.21 3.99 -16.23
CA MET A 114 36.73 3.59 -14.91
C MET A 114 36.42 2.08 -14.87
N SER A 115 37.44 1.27 -15.19
CA SER A 115 37.39 -0.19 -15.27
C SER A 115 37.33 -0.85 -13.88
N ALA A 116 36.98 -2.14 -13.84
CA ALA A 116 36.95 -2.92 -12.60
C ALA A 116 38.34 -3.11 -11.97
N ASN A 117 39.39 -3.23 -12.80
CA ASN A 117 40.79 -3.23 -12.38
C ASN A 117 41.56 -2.06 -13.03
N PRO A 118 41.51 -0.85 -12.46
CA PRO A 118 42.18 0.32 -13.04
C PRO A 118 43.71 0.27 -12.98
N TYR A 119 44.32 -0.76 -12.40
CA TYR A 119 45.77 -0.97 -12.43
C TYR A 119 46.26 -1.37 -13.83
N GLU A 120 45.45 -2.15 -14.57
CA GLU A 120 45.73 -2.61 -15.95
C GLU A 120 45.77 -1.46 -16.97
N ASN A 121 45.27 -0.28 -16.59
CA ASN A 121 45.32 0.92 -17.43
C ASN A 121 46.71 1.61 -17.45
N GLU A 122 47.65 1.26 -16.55
CA GLU A 122 49.01 1.82 -16.59
C GLU A 122 49.85 1.11 -17.67
N PRO A 123 50.46 1.84 -18.61
CA PRO A 123 51.27 1.26 -19.67
C PRO A 123 52.40 0.36 -19.16
N GLY A 124 52.46 -0.88 -19.66
CA GLY A 124 53.39 -1.91 -19.22
C GLY A 124 52.86 -2.83 -18.10
N PHE A 125 51.63 -2.63 -17.62
CA PHE A 125 50.95 -3.47 -16.62
C PHE A 125 49.69 -4.16 -17.17
N GLU A 126 49.46 -4.13 -18.48
CA GLU A 126 48.25 -4.67 -19.15
C GLU A 126 48.14 -6.20 -19.01
N ASP A 127 49.29 -6.89 -18.93
CA ASP A 127 49.41 -8.34 -18.78
C ASP A 127 49.90 -8.77 -17.37
N ALA A 128 49.92 -7.84 -16.40
CA ALA A 128 50.49 -8.05 -15.06
C ALA A 128 49.70 -9.11 -14.26
N LYS A 129 50.27 -10.31 -14.10
CA LYS A 129 49.57 -11.51 -13.58
C LYS A 129 50.31 -12.20 -12.43
N GLY A 130 51.43 -11.66 -11.97
CA GLY A 130 52.22 -12.20 -10.87
C GLY A 130 51.49 -12.11 -9.52
N PRO A 131 51.92 -12.88 -8.49
CA PRO A 131 51.31 -12.82 -7.15
C PRO A 131 51.41 -11.42 -6.51
N ASP A 132 52.53 -10.73 -6.72
CA ASP A 132 52.73 -9.37 -6.23
C ASP A 132 51.90 -8.33 -7.02
N ASP A 133 51.71 -8.54 -8.33
CA ASP A 133 50.82 -7.72 -9.16
C ASP A 133 49.37 -7.83 -8.66
N GLN A 134 48.89 -9.05 -8.40
CA GLN A 134 47.53 -9.29 -7.87
C GLN A 134 47.32 -8.62 -6.51
N LYS A 135 48.35 -8.58 -5.65
CA LYS A 135 48.34 -7.83 -4.38
C LYS A 135 48.24 -6.32 -4.64
N ALA A 136 49.09 -5.78 -5.53
CA ALA A 136 49.10 -4.36 -5.87
C ALA A 136 47.77 -3.90 -6.50
N MET A 137 47.20 -4.69 -7.42
CA MET A 137 45.88 -4.49 -8.01
C MET A 137 44.79 -4.38 -6.94
N ALA A 138 44.71 -5.35 -6.02
CA ALA A 138 43.71 -5.35 -4.95
C ALA A 138 43.84 -4.12 -4.03
N GLN A 139 45.07 -3.69 -3.75
CA GLN A 139 45.35 -2.48 -2.96
C GLN A 139 44.99 -1.19 -3.69
N TYR A 140 45.25 -1.13 -4.99
CA TYR A 140 44.91 0.00 -5.85
C TYR A 140 43.39 0.17 -5.98
N VAL A 141 42.68 -0.93 -6.24
CA VAL A 141 41.20 -1.01 -6.23
C VAL A 141 40.65 -0.54 -4.87
N ALA A 142 41.19 -1.04 -3.75
CA ALA A 142 40.71 -0.69 -2.42
C ALA A 142 40.84 0.81 -2.10
N LYS A 143 41.99 1.44 -2.42
CA LYS A 143 42.16 2.88 -2.16
C LYS A 143 41.33 3.76 -3.09
N ILE A 144 41.15 3.37 -4.35
CA ILE A 144 40.23 4.09 -5.26
C ILE A 144 38.79 3.99 -4.71
N GLN A 145 38.33 2.82 -4.29
CA GLN A 145 36.98 2.62 -3.72
C GLN A 145 36.73 3.50 -2.48
N HIS A 146 37.71 3.60 -1.56
CA HIS A 146 37.65 4.50 -0.42
C HIS A 146 37.56 5.98 -0.85
N GLU A 147 38.43 6.39 -1.77
CA GLU A 147 38.52 7.77 -2.22
C GLU A 147 37.34 8.20 -3.11
N THR A 148 36.70 7.26 -3.81
CA THR A 148 35.44 7.46 -4.54
C THR A 148 34.32 7.82 -3.56
N LEU A 149 34.11 7.02 -2.52
CA LEU A 149 33.14 7.36 -1.47
C LEU A 149 33.49 8.70 -0.81
N ARG A 150 34.76 8.91 -0.46
CA ARG A 150 35.19 10.11 0.29
C ARG A 150 35.10 11.42 -0.52
N ILE A 151 35.57 11.44 -1.77
CA ILE A 151 35.75 12.65 -2.59
C ILE A 151 34.73 12.75 -3.72
N ALA A 152 34.27 11.64 -4.30
CA ALA A 152 33.33 11.65 -5.42
C ALA A 152 31.86 11.52 -4.96
N VAL A 153 31.59 11.00 -3.74
CA VAL A 153 30.23 10.93 -3.18
C VAL A 153 30.05 11.94 -2.05
N ILE A 154 30.76 11.79 -0.93
CA ILE A 154 30.45 12.51 0.31
C ILE A 154 30.82 13.99 0.23
N GLN A 155 32.06 14.36 -0.12
CA GLN A 155 32.50 15.77 -0.15
C GLN A 155 31.66 16.71 -1.04
N PRO A 156 31.22 16.32 -2.26
CA PRO A 156 30.35 17.15 -3.09
C PRO A 156 28.94 17.32 -2.50
N LEU A 157 28.45 16.36 -1.72
CA LEU A 157 27.17 16.45 -1.02
C LEU A 157 27.28 17.31 0.24
N GLU A 158 28.36 17.16 1.03
CA GLU A 158 28.66 18.05 2.16
C GLU A 158 28.66 19.52 1.70
N GLY A 159 29.37 19.83 0.60
CA GLY A 159 29.38 21.16 0.01
C GLY A 159 28.00 21.62 -0.51
N ALA A 160 27.22 20.73 -1.13
CA ALA A 160 25.88 21.05 -1.65
C ALA A 160 24.78 21.16 -0.56
N LEU A 161 25.11 20.85 0.70
CA LEU A 161 24.23 20.92 1.86
C LEU A 161 24.73 21.90 2.95
N GLY A 162 25.86 22.57 2.73
CA GLY A 162 26.46 23.51 3.69
C GLY A 162 27.09 22.84 4.93
N ILE A 163 27.31 21.51 4.89
CA ILE A 163 27.89 20.73 5.98
C ILE A 163 29.37 21.08 6.16
N GLN A 164 29.73 21.52 7.36
CA GLN A 164 31.08 21.87 7.76
C GLN A 164 31.82 20.69 8.39
N LYS A 165 33.15 20.81 8.48
CA LYS A 165 34.04 19.75 8.99
C LYS A 165 33.92 19.48 10.50
N ASP A 166 33.22 20.34 11.24
CA ASP A 166 32.88 20.16 12.65
C ASP A 166 31.49 19.51 12.85
N GLY A 167 30.76 19.24 11.76
CA GLY A 167 29.39 18.71 11.80
C GLY A 167 28.31 19.79 11.90
N SER A 168 28.65 21.08 11.91
CA SER A 168 27.66 22.15 11.78
C SER A 168 27.10 22.22 10.35
N VAL A 169 25.83 22.61 10.22
CA VAL A 169 25.18 22.85 8.92
C VAL A 169 24.93 24.35 8.81
N ILE A 170 25.56 25.00 7.84
CA ILE A 170 25.24 26.38 7.49
C ILE A 170 24.11 26.34 6.45
N PRO A 171 22.92 26.90 6.71
CA PRO A 171 21.88 27.03 5.69
C PRO A 171 22.44 27.78 4.47
N PRO A 172 22.06 27.42 3.23
CA PRO A 172 22.36 28.25 2.08
C PRO A 172 21.86 29.68 2.35
N GLU A 173 22.71 30.69 2.13
CA GLU A 173 22.33 32.09 2.38
C GLU A 173 21.06 32.43 1.60
N GLU A 174 20.08 33.06 2.27
CA GLU A 174 18.92 33.61 1.59
C GLU A 174 19.41 34.69 0.63
N ILE A 175 19.43 34.38 -0.67
CA ILE A 175 19.59 35.39 -1.70
C ILE A 175 18.31 36.22 -1.68
N THR A 176 18.30 37.27 -0.87
CA THR A 176 17.26 38.28 -0.90
C THR A 176 17.32 38.97 -2.26
N LYS A 177 16.45 38.52 -3.17
CA LYS A 177 15.96 39.39 -4.25
C LYS A 177 15.05 40.43 -3.60
N ASP A 178 15.68 41.39 -2.95
CA ASP A 178 15.00 42.54 -2.38
C ASP A 178 14.28 43.32 -3.49
N SER A 179 13.06 43.78 -3.18
CA SER A 179 12.20 44.64 -3.99
C SER A 179 11.87 44.19 -5.44
N ASP A 180 10.58 43.90 -5.67
CA ASP A 180 9.95 44.36 -6.93
C ASP A 180 9.99 45.90 -6.93
N ASP A 181 10.99 46.51 -7.60
CA ASP A 181 10.97 47.89 -8.15
C ASP A 181 12.36 48.26 -8.75
N GLU A 182 12.54 48.14 -10.07
CA GLU A 182 13.15 49.15 -10.96
C GLU A 182 13.22 48.67 -12.44
N GLU A 183 13.16 49.61 -13.39
CA GLU A 183 13.24 49.37 -14.83
C GLU A 183 14.69 49.50 -15.35
N ASP A 184 15.00 48.85 -16.48
CA ASP A 184 16.19 49.06 -17.32
C ASP A 184 17.58 49.22 -16.64
N THR A 185 18.28 48.10 -16.39
CA THR A 185 19.76 48.13 -16.42
C THR A 185 20.41 46.81 -16.88
N PHE A 186 20.69 46.70 -18.19
CA PHE A 186 21.52 45.62 -18.76
C PHE A 186 23.02 45.84 -18.47
N ALA A 187 23.51 45.57 -17.26
CA ALA A 187 24.94 45.67 -16.93
C ALA A 187 25.43 44.83 -15.72
N TYR A 188 26.22 43.77 -16.01
CA TYR A 188 27.30 43.20 -15.19
C TYR A 188 27.13 42.98 -13.65
N ASP A 189 26.74 41.76 -13.21
CA ASP A 189 27.26 41.18 -11.95
C ASP A 189 27.34 39.61 -11.96
N ASP A 190 27.49 38.99 -13.14
CA ASP A 190 27.47 37.52 -13.30
C ASP A 190 28.79 36.80 -12.92
N GLU A 191 29.83 37.53 -12.49
CA GLU A 191 31.17 36.98 -12.23
C GLU A 191 31.37 36.35 -10.84
N LYS A 192 30.42 36.51 -9.90
CA LYS A 192 30.56 36.00 -8.51
C LYS A 192 29.74 34.75 -8.17
N SER A 193 28.75 34.38 -8.98
CA SER A 193 27.95 33.17 -8.74
C SER A 193 28.80 31.91 -8.98
N ILE A 194 28.87 30.99 -8.01
CA ILE A 194 29.60 29.72 -8.20
C ILE A 194 28.73 28.77 -9.03
N PHE A 195 29.20 28.39 -10.22
CA PHE A 195 28.44 27.54 -11.13
C PHE A 195 28.47 26.05 -10.72
N GLU A 196 27.54 25.63 -9.85
CA GLU A 196 27.37 24.23 -9.40
C GLU A 196 26.08 23.57 -9.96
N PRO A 197 25.98 23.35 -11.28
CA PRO A 197 24.76 22.83 -11.95
C PRO A 197 24.41 21.38 -11.60
N PHE A 198 25.17 20.72 -10.74
CA PHE A 198 25.00 19.31 -10.39
C PHE A 198 24.63 19.08 -8.91
N GLY A 199 24.37 20.13 -8.14
CA GLY A 199 23.98 20.03 -6.72
C GLY A 199 22.79 19.08 -6.52
N ASP A 200 21.61 19.44 -7.03
CA ASP A 200 20.40 18.62 -6.93
C ASP A 200 20.57 17.22 -7.56
N LEU A 201 21.24 17.11 -8.71
CA LEU A 201 21.47 15.84 -9.37
C LEU A 201 22.27 14.87 -8.49
N ARG A 202 23.29 15.36 -7.77
CA ARG A 202 24.02 14.58 -6.76
C ARG A 202 23.08 14.17 -5.61
N LYS A 203 22.30 15.11 -5.05
CA LYS A 203 21.36 14.86 -3.94
C LYS A 203 20.35 13.73 -4.27
N ARG A 204 19.69 13.78 -5.45
CA ARG A 204 18.75 12.72 -5.88
C ARG A 204 19.43 11.38 -6.10
N ARG A 205 20.55 11.37 -6.82
CA ARG A 205 21.28 10.12 -7.12
C ARG A 205 21.87 9.48 -5.87
N PHE A 206 22.25 10.27 -4.87
CA PHE A 206 22.67 9.77 -3.57
C PHE A 206 21.56 9.00 -2.86
N LEU A 207 20.33 9.56 -2.79
CA LEU A 207 19.18 8.87 -2.19
C LEU A 207 18.82 7.57 -2.92
N TRP A 208 19.10 7.47 -4.22
CA TRP A 208 18.92 6.25 -5.01
C TRP A 208 19.99 5.20 -4.73
N TYR A 209 21.26 5.58 -4.60
CA TYR A 209 22.39 4.65 -4.46
C TYR A 209 22.86 4.43 -3.01
N TYR A 210 22.12 4.96 -2.02
CA TYR A 210 22.47 4.91 -0.60
C TYR A 210 22.74 3.49 -0.07
N GLU A 211 21.91 2.51 -0.46
CA GLU A 211 22.10 1.10 -0.06
C GLU A 211 23.41 0.53 -0.62
N SER A 212 23.75 0.84 -1.88
CA SER A 212 24.99 0.41 -2.54
C SER A 212 26.23 1.00 -1.87
N TYR A 213 26.18 2.27 -1.44
CA TYR A 213 27.28 2.89 -0.69
C TYR A 213 27.48 2.23 0.68
N LEU A 214 26.40 1.95 1.43
CA LEU A 214 26.50 1.21 2.69
C LEU A 214 27.05 -0.20 2.49
N GLN A 215 26.53 -0.97 1.52
CA GLN A 215 27.06 -2.31 1.22
C GLN A 215 28.55 -2.27 0.85
N THR A 216 28.97 -1.26 0.09
CA THR A 216 30.38 -1.04 -0.27
C THR A 216 31.25 -0.80 0.97
N ILE A 217 30.81 0.09 1.86
CA ILE A 217 31.49 0.38 3.14
C ILE A 217 31.58 -0.89 4.00
N ASP A 218 30.48 -1.60 4.19
CA ASP A 218 30.42 -2.82 5.01
C ASP A 218 31.29 -3.96 4.44
N THR A 219 31.37 -4.08 3.12
CA THR A 219 32.18 -5.09 2.42
C THR A 219 33.67 -4.74 2.40
N ALA A 220 34.02 -3.45 2.40
CA ALA A 220 35.40 -2.98 2.37
C ALA A 220 36.01 -2.88 3.77
N ALA A 221 35.23 -2.50 4.79
CA ALA A 221 35.66 -2.46 6.20
C ALA A 221 36.04 -3.84 6.76
N GLN A 222 35.62 -4.93 6.13
CA GLN A 222 36.04 -6.30 6.45
C GLN A 222 37.42 -6.69 5.88
N LYS A 223 38.04 -5.82 5.05
CA LYS A 223 39.24 -6.14 4.26
C LYS A 223 40.46 -5.28 4.59
N VAL A 224 40.27 -4.13 5.24
CA VAL A 224 41.33 -3.19 5.62
C VAL A 224 41.06 -2.63 7.01
N GLU A 225 42.13 -2.42 7.77
CA GLU A 225 42.03 -1.88 9.14
C GLU A 225 41.81 -0.36 9.14
N LYS A 226 41.18 0.16 10.20
CA LYS A 226 41.10 1.61 10.41
C LYS A 226 42.51 2.20 10.55
N ASP A 227 42.73 3.38 9.98
CA ASP A 227 43.99 4.11 9.98
C ASP A 227 45.15 3.45 9.20
N GLN A 228 44.92 2.29 8.57
CA GLN A 228 45.84 1.67 7.63
C GLN A 228 46.14 2.64 6.48
N GLN A 229 47.43 2.86 6.21
CA GLN A 229 47.89 3.76 5.15
C GLN A 229 47.70 3.12 3.76
N PHE A 230 47.49 3.95 2.74
CA PHE A 230 47.48 3.50 1.35
C PHE A 230 48.88 3.07 0.91
N GLU A 231 49.03 1.87 0.35
CA GLU A 231 50.28 1.46 -0.30
C GLU A 231 50.46 2.22 -1.63
N SER A 232 51.70 2.61 -1.91
CA SER A 232 52.09 3.33 -3.13
C SER A 232 52.42 2.33 -4.24
N MET A 233 51.81 2.49 -5.41
CA MET A 233 52.10 1.65 -6.57
C MET A 233 53.43 2.05 -7.20
N ALA A 234 54.06 1.13 -7.95
CA ALA A 234 55.33 1.37 -8.62
C ALA A 234 55.30 2.56 -9.61
N PHE A 235 54.12 2.85 -10.17
CA PHE A 235 53.86 3.94 -11.11
C PHE A 235 53.45 5.28 -10.47
N GLU A 236 53.45 5.39 -9.13
CA GLU A 236 53.10 6.63 -8.41
C GLU A 236 54.36 7.43 -8.04
N HIS A 237 54.64 8.47 -8.81
CA HIS A 237 55.84 9.31 -8.66
C HIS A 237 55.55 10.82 -8.77
N ASN A 238 56.40 11.64 -8.14
CA ASN A 238 56.56 13.09 -8.33
C ASN A 238 55.28 13.87 -8.71
N GLY A 239 54.40 14.08 -7.73
CA GLY A 239 53.19 14.91 -7.89
C GLY A 239 51.99 14.21 -8.54
N ASN A 240 52.10 12.92 -8.88
CA ASN A 240 50.98 12.11 -9.36
C ASN A 240 50.79 10.85 -8.48
N THR A 241 50.53 11.08 -7.19
CA THR A 241 50.43 10.06 -6.13
C THR A 241 49.09 10.17 -5.39
N MET A 242 48.52 9.05 -4.96
CA MET A 242 47.37 9.00 -4.04
C MET A 242 47.84 8.55 -2.65
N ILE A 243 48.01 9.51 -1.75
CA ILE A 243 48.44 9.29 -0.35
C ILE A 243 47.25 9.54 0.58
N GLY A 244 46.99 8.59 1.49
CA GLY A 244 45.86 8.64 2.42
C GLY A 244 45.83 7.43 3.36
N LYS A 245 44.71 7.29 4.06
CA LYS A 245 44.44 6.20 5.01
C LYS A 245 43.00 5.72 4.86
N PHE A 246 42.72 4.48 5.24
CA PHE A 246 41.37 3.93 5.32
C PHE A 246 40.67 4.37 6.62
N ASP A 247 39.47 4.92 6.51
CA ASP A 247 38.61 5.25 7.66
C ASP A 247 37.13 5.04 7.32
N TYR A 248 36.78 3.80 6.93
CA TYR A 248 35.42 3.40 6.60
C TYR A 248 34.38 3.70 7.70
N PRO A 249 34.67 3.61 9.02
CA PRO A 249 33.74 4.06 10.06
C PRO A 249 33.38 5.55 9.99
N GLU A 250 34.35 6.43 9.72
CA GLU A 250 34.07 7.87 9.56
C GLU A 250 33.39 8.16 8.21
N LEU A 251 33.69 7.39 7.15
CA LEU A 251 32.92 7.47 5.89
C LEU A 251 31.44 7.09 6.12
N ARG A 252 31.17 6.04 6.88
CA ARG A 252 29.79 5.60 7.22
C ARG A 252 29.02 6.70 7.92
N LYS A 253 29.57 7.21 9.03
CA LYS A 253 28.96 8.28 9.83
C LYS A 253 28.67 9.54 9.01
N ARG A 254 29.58 9.94 8.12
CA ARG A 254 29.38 11.10 7.23
C ARG A 254 28.36 10.83 6.13
N LEU A 255 28.28 9.60 5.61
CA LEU A 255 27.23 9.18 4.67
C LEU A 255 25.84 9.19 5.34
N GLU A 256 25.74 8.71 6.57
CA GLU A 256 24.52 8.71 7.39
C GLU A 256 24.06 10.15 7.69
N PHE A 257 24.97 11.02 8.15
CA PHE A 257 24.66 12.44 8.41
C PHE A 257 24.25 13.23 7.15
N VAL A 258 24.83 12.91 5.98
CA VAL A 258 24.39 13.49 4.68
C VAL A 258 22.96 13.04 4.33
N LYS A 259 22.56 11.80 4.65
CA LYS A 259 21.18 11.34 4.46
C LYS A 259 20.20 12.04 5.42
N GLU A 260 20.58 12.20 6.69
CA GLU A 260 19.79 12.95 7.69
C GLU A 260 19.58 14.40 7.24
N THR A 261 20.65 15.11 6.86
CA THR A 261 20.58 16.49 6.38
C THR A 261 19.71 16.64 5.11
N LEU A 262 19.68 15.63 4.25
CA LEU A 262 18.81 15.58 3.06
C LEU A 262 17.33 15.34 3.41
N ALA A 263 17.05 14.54 4.43
CA ALA A 263 15.68 14.40 4.94
C ALA A 263 15.20 15.73 5.53
N ASP A 264 16.03 16.41 6.33
CA ASP A 264 15.72 17.71 6.92
C ASP A 264 15.55 18.83 5.88
N GLU A 265 16.32 18.82 4.79
CA GLU A 265 16.06 19.69 3.62
C GLU A 265 14.69 19.40 3.01
N THR A 266 14.37 18.12 2.77
CA THR A 266 13.13 17.68 2.14
C THR A 266 11.88 18.00 2.99
N GLN A 267 12.00 17.98 4.32
CA GLN A 267 10.92 18.39 5.22
C GLN A 267 10.80 19.93 5.34
N ARG A 268 11.92 20.66 5.34
CA ARG A 268 11.90 22.14 5.38
C ARG A 268 11.15 22.77 4.21
N TRP A 269 11.27 22.19 3.01
CA TRP A 269 10.51 22.63 1.82
C TRP A 269 8.99 22.72 2.05
N ALA A 270 8.42 21.87 2.91
CA ALA A 270 6.99 21.94 3.24
C ALA A 270 6.65 23.22 4.03
N VAL A 271 7.52 23.64 4.94
CA VAL A 271 7.37 24.83 5.80
C VAL A 271 7.66 26.11 5.00
N GLU A 272 8.75 26.11 4.24
CA GLU A 272 9.13 27.18 3.31
C GLU A 272 8.06 27.37 2.22
N GLY A 273 7.44 26.27 1.77
CA GLY A 273 6.32 26.26 0.85
C GLY A 273 5.04 26.88 1.42
N LEU A 274 4.72 26.66 2.70
CA LEU A 274 3.60 27.34 3.37
C LEU A 274 3.86 28.84 3.54
N ALA A 275 5.09 29.26 3.83
CA ALA A 275 5.46 30.67 3.84
C ALA A 275 5.34 31.29 2.43
N SER A 276 5.83 30.58 1.40
CA SER A 276 5.72 30.98 -0.01
C SER A 276 4.27 31.10 -0.48
N LYS A 277 3.37 30.21 -0.04
CA LYS A 277 1.92 30.29 -0.27
C LYS A 277 1.31 31.51 0.43
N LYS A 278 1.68 31.76 1.69
CA LYS A 278 1.17 32.91 2.48
C LYS A 278 1.59 34.25 1.88
N ASN A 279 2.75 34.30 1.24
CA ASN A 279 3.28 35.48 0.54
C ASN A 279 2.85 35.52 -0.95
N GLU A 280 1.83 34.74 -1.34
CA GLU A 280 1.23 34.69 -2.69
C GLU A 280 2.25 34.50 -3.84
N SER A 281 3.32 33.73 -3.60
CA SER A 281 4.44 33.63 -4.55
C SER A 281 4.01 33.05 -5.90
N ARG A 282 4.63 33.56 -6.98
CA ARG A 282 4.35 33.12 -8.37
C ARG A 282 4.53 31.60 -8.55
N ILE A 283 5.45 30.99 -7.79
CA ILE A 283 5.69 29.54 -7.78
C ILE A 283 4.54 28.80 -7.08
N ALA A 284 4.13 29.23 -5.88
CA ALA A 284 3.02 28.62 -5.15
C ALA A 284 1.70 28.63 -5.97
N ALA A 285 1.43 29.76 -6.65
CA ALA A 285 0.28 29.89 -7.56
C ALA A 285 0.41 29.00 -8.80
N SER A 286 1.60 28.91 -9.41
CA SER A 286 1.87 28.04 -10.57
C SER A 286 1.68 26.56 -10.22
N LEU A 287 2.20 26.12 -9.07
CA LEU A 287 2.07 24.74 -8.58
C LEU A 287 0.61 24.39 -8.28
N LYS A 288 -0.15 25.26 -7.60
CA LYS A 288 -1.58 25.02 -7.35
C LYS A 288 -2.39 24.91 -8.66
N ARG A 289 -2.12 25.77 -9.64
CA ARG A 289 -2.74 25.68 -10.97
C ARG A 289 -2.35 24.39 -11.71
N GLN A 290 -1.10 23.94 -11.62
CA GLN A 290 -0.68 22.66 -12.21
C GLN A 290 -1.42 21.49 -11.56
N HIS A 291 -1.55 21.47 -10.23
CA HIS A 291 -2.31 20.45 -9.49
C HIS A 291 -3.77 20.38 -9.96
N GLU A 292 -4.45 21.53 -10.06
CA GLU A 292 -5.84 21.63 -10.53
C GLU A 292 -6.00 21.13 -11.98
N GLN A 293 -5.12 21.55 -12.88
CA GLN A 293 -5.10 21.11 -14.28
C GLN A 293 -4.80 19.61 -14.44
N ILE A 294 -3.93 19.05 -13.59
CA ILE A 294 -3.63 17.62 -13.59
C ILE A 294 -4.85 16.83 -13.09
N ILE A 295 -5.53 17.26 -12.03
CA ILE A 295 -6.77 16.59 -11.57
C ILE A 295 -7.84 16.54 -12.68
N GLU A 296 -8.03 17.62 -13.43
CA GLU A 296 -9.00 17.64 -14.55
C GLU A 296 -8.61 16.68 -15.68
N ASP A 297 -7.34 16.69 -16.11
CA ASP A 297 -6.81 15.74 -17.11
C ASP A 297 -6.98 14.29 -16.64
N LEU A 298 -6.54 13.97 -15.42
CA LEU A 298 -6.65 12.62 -14.85
C LEU A 298 -8.11 12.17 -14.70
N GLY A 299 -9.02 13.06 -14.28
CA GLY A 299 -10.46 12.77 -14.20
C GLY A 299 -11.12 12.54 -15.57
N SER A 300 -10.61 13.16 -16.63
CA SER A 300 -11.07 12.91 -18.00
C SER A 300 -10.63 11.54 -18.55
N ARG A 301 -9.48 11.03 -18.08
CA ARG A 301 -8.89 9.76 -18.49
C ARG A 301 -9.60 8.58 -17.79
N LYS A 302 -10.62 8.01 -18.44
CA LYS A 302 -11.41 6.82 -18.00
C LYS A 302 -10.64 5.54 -17.61
N SER A 303 -9.30 5.54 -17.66
CA SER A 303 -8.40 4.43 -17.33
C SER A 303 -7.32 4.82 -16.31
N PHE A 304 -7.39 6.02 -15.73
CA PHE A 304 -6.40 6.47 -14.75
C PHE A 304 -6.76 6.01 -13.34
N ALA A 305 -5.83 5.28 -12.73
CA ALA A 305 -6.03 4.60 -11.45
C ALA A 305 -5.23 5.30 -10.34
N ALA A 306 -5.26 6.64 -10.29
CA ALA A 306 -4.67 7.38 -9.19
C ALA A 306 -5.49 8.63 -8.84
N ASN A 307 -5.63 8.89 -7.54
CA ASN A 307 -6.18 10.12 -6.98
C ASN A 307 -5.02 11.03 -6.56
N LEU A 308 -5.13 12.35 -6.76
CA LEU A 308 -4.10 13.34 -6.44
C LEU A 308 -4.68 14.38 -5.47
N SER A 309 -3.93 14.73 -4.43
CA SER A 309 -4.32 15.73 -3.44
C SER A 309 -3.11 16.51 -2.89
N LEU A 310 -3.40 17.67 -2.27
CA LEU A 310 -2.43 18.45 -1.50
C LEU A 310 -2.55 18.12 0.00
N VAL A 311 -1.43 17.93 0.68
CA VAL A 311 -1.40 17.84 2.14
C VAL A 311 -1.65 19.23 2.73
N ASP A 312 -2.69 19.40 3.54
CA ASP A 312 -3.09 20.67 4.17
C ASP A 312 -3.22 21.87 3.21
N ASP A 313 -3.65 21.62 1.96
CA ASP A 313 -3.69 22.61 0.86
C ASP A 313 -2.31 23.27 0.60
N ASN A 314 -1.21 22.59 0.93
CA ASN A 314 0.15 23.05 0.66
C ASN A 314 0.55 22.69 -0.78
N PRO A 315 0.73 23.66 -1.69
CA PRO A 315 1.08 23.37 -3.08
C PRO A 315 2.49 22.79 -3.26
N PHE A 316 3.28 22.64 -2.18
CA PHE A 316 4.62 22.04 -2.19
C PHE A 316 4.68 20.60 -1.65
N VAL A 317 3.57 20.05 -1.14
CA VAL A 317 3.50 18.65 -0.67
C VAL A 317 2.26 17.97 -1.25
N TRP A 318 2.48 17.12 -2.26
CA TRP A 318 1.41 16.41 -2.96
C TRP A 318 1.39 14.94 -2.54
N THR A 319 0.20 14.33 -2.50
CA THR A 319 0.01 12.89 -2.28
C THR A 319 -0.75 12.29 -3.45
N ILE A 320 -0.18 11.25 -4.07
CA ILE A 320 -0.89 10.36 -5.00
C ILE A 320 -1.34 9.13 -4.21
N THR A 321 -2.63 8.81 -4.24
CA THR A 321 -3.12 7.46 -3.94
C THR A 321 -3.23 6.70 -5.25
N TYR A 322 -2.26 5.84 -5.55
CA TYR A 322 -2.25 5.00 -6.75
C TYR A 322 -2.88 3.63 -6.47
N PHE A 323 -3.88 3.27 -7.26
CA PHE A 323 -4.58 2.00 -7.23
C PHE A 323 -4.00 1.11 -8.34
N GLY A 324 -3.50 -0.08 -7.99
CA GLY A 324 -2.89 -0.99 -8.95
C GLY A 324 -3.88 -1.47 -10.00
N ARG A 325 -3.60 -1.21 -11.28
CA ARG A 325 -4.52 -1.53 -12.39
C ARG A 325 -4.80 -3.03 -12.53
N PRO A 326 -6.02 -3.41 -12.98
CA PRO A 326 -6.36 -4.79 -13.34
C PRO A 326 -5.34 -5.44 -14.28
N MET A 327 -5.08 -6.73 -14.08
CA MET A 327 -4.15 -7.57 -14.84
C MET A 327 -2.65 -7.18 -14.74
N THR A 328 -2.27 -6.20 -13.92
CA THR A 328 -0.85 -5.87 -13.65
C THR A 328 -0.31 -6.63 -12.44
N HIS A 329 1.01 -6.66 -12.26
CA HIS A 329 1.63 -7.15 -11.02
C HIS A 329 1.19 -6.39 -9.74
N LEU A 330 0.59 -5.20 -9.86
CA LEU A 330 0.08 -4.40 -8.73
C LEU A 330 -1.43 -4.54 -8.47
N ASP A 331 -2.15 -5.34 -9.27
CA ASP A 331 -3.61 -5.44 -9.30
C ASP A 331 -4.27 -5.59 -7.90
N GLY A 332 -5.11 -4.62 -7.55
CA GLY A 332 -5.83 -4.56 -6.27
C GLY A 332 -5.10 -3.83 -5.13
N GLY A 333 -3.84 -3.45 -5.31
CA GLY A 333 -3.07 -2.70 -4.30
C GLY A 333 -3.43 -1.21 -4.23
N VAL A 334 -3.11 -0.58 -3.10
CA VAL A 334 -3.33 0.85 -2.83
C VAL A 334 -2.04 1.46 -2.28
N PHE A 335 -1.34 2.24 -3.10
CA PHE A 335 -0.02 2.79 -2.80
C PHE A 335 -0.09 4.31 -2.63
N GLN A 336 0.28 4.78 -1.45
CA GLN A 336 0.47 6.21 -1.19
C GLN A 336 1.86 6.65 -1.60
N ILE A 337 1.94 7.72 -2.38
CA ILE A 337 3.19 8.28 -2.89
C ILE A 337 3.20 9.77 -2.55
N LYS A 338 4.12 10.18 -1.67
CA LYS A 338 4.29 11.58 -1.26
C LYS A 338 5.39 12.24 -2.09
N ILE A 339 5.10 13.44 -2.57
CA ILE A 339 5.97 14.26 -3.41
C ILE A 339 6.25 15.56 -2.68
N HIS A 340 7.51 15.77 -2.32
CA HIS A 340 8.00 17.02 -1.77
C HIS A 340 8.61 17.86 -2.90
N LEU A 341 8.18 19.12 -3.00
CA LEU A 341 8.60 20.07 -4.03
C LEU A 341 9.40 21.20 -3.40
N SER A 342 10.56 21.54 -3.97
CA SER A 342 11.35 22.67 -3.49
C SER A 342 10.64 24.00 -3.80
N PRO A 343 10.73 25.01 -2.93
CA PRO A 343 10.48 26.42 -3.29
C PRO A 343 11.28 26.89 -4.51
N ARG A 344 12.37 26.19 -4.86
CA ARG A 344 13.23 26.41 -6.04
C ARG A 344 12.91 25.49 -7.23
N PHE A 345 11.75 24.85 -7.28
CA PHE A 345 11.34 24.08 -8.47
C PHE A 345 11.19 25.01 -9.70
N PRO A 346 11.77 24.69 -10.88
CA PRO A 346 12.33 23.38 -11.27
C PRO A 346 13.84 23.18 -11.03
N ASP A 347 14.61 24.20 -10.64
CA ASP A 347 16.07 24.10 -10.38
C ASP A 347 16.41 23.00 -9.36
N GLU A 348 15.57 22.86 -8.33
CA GLU A 348 15.55 21.70 -7.45
C GLU A 348 14.34 20.82 -7.73
N GLN A 349 14.63 19.54 -7.98
CA GLN A 349 13.67 18.58 -8.52
C GLN A 349 12.93 17.82 -7.42
N PRO A 350 11.74 17.26 -7.67
CA PRO A 350 10.93 16.65 -6.63
C PRO A 350 11.64 15.49 -5.90
N ARG A 351 11.33 15.33 -4.62
CA ARG A 351 11.69 14.13 -3.83
C ARG A 351 10.43 13.29 -3.65
N VAL A 352 10.50 12.02 -4.05
CA VAL A 352 9.32 11.14 -4.15
C VAL A 352 9.53 9.88 -3.32
N PHE A 353 8.59 9.62 -2.41
CA PHE A 353 8.61 8.50 -1.49
C PHE A 353 7.30 7.73 -1.62
N VAL A 354 7.40 6.41 -1.80
CA VAL A 354 6.25 5.50 -1.63
C VAL A 354 6.13 5.22 -0.14
N GLU A 355 5.13 5.81 0.51
CA GLU A 355 4.91 5.68 1.96
C GLU A 355 4.35 4.30 2.31
N THR A 356 3.60 3.68 1.39
CA THR A 356 3.11 2.31 1.55
C THR A 356 4.23 1.30 1.25
N PRO A 357 4.62 0.42 2.20
CA PRO A 357 5.79 -0.47 2.02
C PRO A 357 5.66 -1.44 0.83
N ILE A 358 6.42 -1.18 -0.24
CA ILE A 358 6.42 -1.98 -1.48
C ILE A 358 7.77 -2.68 -1.72
N PHE A 359 7.75 -3.97 -2.06
CA PHE A 359 8.95 -4.69 -2.49
C PHE A 359 9.11 -4.56 -4.01
N HIS A 360 9.66 -3.43 -4.46
CA HIS A 360 9.77 -3.09 -5.88
C HIS A 360 11.21 -2.73 -6.29
N HIS A 361 11.63 -3.10 -7.50
CA HIS A 361 13.00 -2.85 -7.96
C HIS A 361 13.33 -1.36 -8.17
N ARG A 362 12.32 -0.52 -8.46
CA ARG A 362 12.45 0.95 -8.54
C ARG A 362 12.30 1.67 -7.18
N VAL A 363 12.06 0.96 -6.07
CA VAL A 363 11.77 1.59 -4.76
C VAL A 363 12.76 1.11 -3.70
N SER A 364 13.52 2.04 -3.13
CA SER A 364 14.50 1.74 -2.07
C SER A 364 13.82 1.29 -0.77
N LYS A 365 14.61 0.74 0.16
CA LYS A 365 14.13 0.32 1.50
C LYS A 365 13.60 1.49 2.35
N ASP A 366 13.99 2.72 2.02
CA ASP A 366 13.48 3.96 2.62
C ASP A 366 12.28 4.57 1.84
N GLY A 367 11.67 3.81 0.92
CA GLY A 367 10.54 4.26 0.10
C GLY A 367 10.91 5.19 -1.07
N VAL A 368 12.15 5.67 -1.18
CA VAL A 368 12.57 6.57 -2.27
C VAL A 368 12.37 5.92 -3.65
N LEU A 369 11.66 6.59 -4.54
CA LEU A 369 11.34 6.12 -5.89
C LEU A 369 12.38 6.56 -6.93
N CYS A 370 12.80 5.63 -7.78
CA CYS A 370 13.68 5.83 -8.93
C CYS A 370 12.87 5.95 -10.24
N TYR A 371 12.61 7.19 -10.67
CA TYR A 371 11.81 7.52 -11.85
C TYR A 371 12.47 8.58 -12.73
N PHE A 372 12.05 8.67 -13.99
CA PHE A 372 12.69 9.49 -15.02
C PHE A 372 11.60 10.24 -15.80
N PRO A 373 11.33 11.53 -15.50
CA PRO A 373 10.35 12.31 -16.25
C PRO A 373 10.89 12.64 -17.66
N SER A 374 9.99 12.84 -18.63
CA SER A 374 10.36 13.27 -19.99
C SER A 374 10.49 14.79 -20.16
N ARG A 375 10.03 15.56 -19.17
CA ARG A 375 10.35 16.98 -18.92
C ARG A 375 10.42 17.20 -17.42
N ASP A 376 11.42 17.96 -16.97
CA ASP A 376 11.71 18.27 -15.58
C ASP A 376 11.11 19.62 -15.10
N GLU A 377 10.56 20.43 -16.01
CA GLU A 377 9.92 21.72 -15.70
C GLU A 377 8.42 21.61 -15.32
N GLU A 378 7.76 20.50 -15.68
CA GLU A 378 6.30 20.36 -15.67
C GLU A 378 5.87 19.13 -14.86
N LEU A 379 5.15 19.32 -13.74
CA LEU A 379 4.85 18.22 -12.81
C LEU A 379 4.01 17.09 -13.41
N LYS A 380 3.20 17.36 -14.44
CA LYS A 380 2.46 16.33 -15.19
C LYS A 380 3.38 15.18 -15.65
N TYR A 381 4.55 15.50 -16.20
CA TYR A 381 5.51 14.50 -16.68
C TYR A 381 6.22 13.77 -15.53
N HIS A 382 6.27 14.35 -14.33
CA HIS A 382 6.65 13.60 -13.12
C HIS A 382 5.55 12.63 -12.70
N ILE A 383 4.27 13.03 -12.67
CA ILE A 383 3.15 12.13 -12.32
C ILE A 383 3.07 10.94 -13.29
N ASP A 384 3.06 11.19 -14.60
CA ASP A 384 3.02 10.14 -15.62
C ASP A 384 4.25 9.19 -15.50
N ALA A 385 5.44 9.71 -15.19
CA ALA A 385 6.66 8.90 -15.00
C ALA A 385 6.76 8.16 -13.66
N ILE A 386 6.15 8.69 -12.58
CA ILE A 386 6.02 8.02 -11.27
C ILE A 386 5.17 6.75 -11.42
N VAL A 387 4.03 6.86 -12.10
CA VAL A 387 3.14 5.72 -12.37
C VAL A 387 3.84 4.72 -13.30
N LEU A 388 4.46 5.19 -14.39
CA LEU A 388 5.20 4.32 -15.31
C LEU A 388 6.33 3.53 -14.62
N ALA A 389 7.05 4.14 -13.67
CA ALA A 389 8.10 3.47 -12.90
C ALA A 389 7.58 2.41 -11.90
N LEU A 390 6.28 2.34 -11.65
CA LEU A 390 5.63 1.29 -10.84
C LEU A 390 4.92 0.23 -11.71
N GLU A 391 4.50 0.57 -12.93
CA GLU A 391 3.86 -0.35 -13.87
C GLU A 391 4.83 -1.11 -14.80
N GLU A 392 6.15 -0.94 -14.64
CA GLU A 392 7.17 -1.45 -15.57
C GLU A 392 7.46 -2.96 -15.42
N GLU A 393 6.63 -3.83 -16.01
CA GLU A 393 6.72 -5.30 -15.79
C GLU A 393 7.95 -6.01 -16.39
N SER A 394 8.64 -5.41 -17.37
CA SER A 394 9.87 -5.95 -17.98
C SER A 394 10.78 -4.87 -18.58
N PRO A 395 11.47 -4.09 -17.73
CA PRO A 395 12.49 -3.13 -18.17
C PRO A 395 13.70 -3.84 -18.80
N PRO A 396 14.41 -3.19 -19.74
CA PRO A 396 15.80 -3.56 -20.03
C PRO A 396 16.65 -3.37 -18.76
N PHE A 397 17.69 -4.18 -18.57
CA PHE A 397 18.59 -4.02 -17.42
C PHE A 397 19.37 -2.71 -17.52
N ASP A 398 19.02 -1.73 -16.67
CA ASP A 398 19.78 -0.49 -16.50
C ASP A 398 20.30 -0.41 -15.05
N PRO A 399 21.60 -0.60 -14.80
CA PRO A 399 22.14 -0.58 -13.45
C PRO A 399 22.10 0.82 -12.80
N ARG A 400 21.85 1.90 -13.56
CA ARG A 400 21.60 3.26 -13.04
C ARG A 400 20.23 3.39 -12.34
N THR A 401 19.45 2.31 -12.33
CA THR A 401 18.14 2.19 -11.67
C THR A 401 18.18 1.32 -10.40
N THR A 402 19.37 0.82 -10.06
CA THR A 402 19.60 -0.05 -8.89
C THR A 402 19.44 0.74 -7.59
N VAL A 403 18.26 0.66 -6.97
CA VAL A 403 17.96 1.34 -5.69
C VAL A 403 17.51 0.41 -4.56
N ASN A 404 17.31 -0.87 -4.88
CA ASN A 404 16.96 -1.92 -3.94
C ASN A 404 17.68 -3.20 -4.38
N LEU A 405 18.81 -3.49 -3.74
CA LEU A 405 19.76 -4.49 -4.21
C LEU A 405 19.16 -5.91 -4.24
N GLU A 406 18.31 -6.21 -3.26
CA GLU A 406 17.63 -7.50 -3.13
C GLU A 406 16.55 -7.67 -4.21
N ALA A 407 15.71 -6.65 -4.40
CA ALA A 407 14.67 -6.65 -5.42
C ALA A 407 15.24 -6.73 -6.84
N MET A 408 16.29 -5.95 -7.14
CA MET A 408 17.00 -5.96 -8.42
C MET A 408 17.62 -7.35 -8.70
N LYS A 409 18.32 -7.94 -7.72
CA LYS A 409 18.91 -9.28 -7.86
C LYS A 409 17.86 -10.34 -8.16
N LEU A 410 16.72 -10.31 -7.47
CA LEU A 410 15.65 -11.30 -7.69
C LEU A 410 14.93 -11.09 -9.04
N PHE A 411 14.73 -9.85 -9.49
CA PHE A 411 14.00 -9.55 -10.72
C PHE A 411 14.77 -9.96 -12.00
N TRP A 412 16.07 -9.68 -12.06
CA TRP A 412 16.95 -10.06 -13.19
C TRP A 412 17.72 -11.38 -12.96
N GLY A 413 17.41 -12.09 -11.87
CA GLY A 413 18.00 -13.40 -11.55
C GLY A 413 17.41 -14.55 -12.38
N THR A 414 17.59 -15.77 -11.86
CA THR A 414 17.01 -16.98 -12.46
C THR A 414 15.47 -16.95 -12.51
N PRO A 415 14.81 -17.78 -13.34
CA PRO A 415 13.34 -17.90 -13.33
C PRO A 415 12.72 -18.28 -11.98
N GLU A 416 13.50 -18.87 -11.06
CA GLU A 416 13.06 -19.13 -9.68
C GLU A 416 13.20 -17.91 -8.78
N GLU A 417 14.24 -17.11 -8.97
CA GLU A 417 14.42 -15.83 -8.28
C GLU A 417 13.37 -14.80 -8.72
N LYS A 418 13.03 -14.72 -10.02
CA LYS A 418 11.92 -13.85 -10.47
C LYS A 418 10.57 -14.31 -9.92
N LYS A 419 10.36 -15.61 -9.71
CA LYS A 419 9.18 -16.12 -8.95
C LYS A 419 9.19 -15.71 -7.47
N LYS A 420 10.37 -15.61 -6.83
CA LYS A 420 10.50 -15.08 -5.46
C LYS A 420 10.19 -13.58 -5.42
N TYR A 421 10.70 -12.79 -6.38
CA TYR A 421 10.34 -11.37 -6.54
C TYR A 421 8.82 -11.20 -6.68
N ASN A 422 8.19 -11.87 -7.65
CA ASN A 422 6.75 -11.73 -7.88
C ASN A 422 5.92 -12.10 -6.65
N ARG A 423 6.34 -13.10 -5.85
CA ARG A 423 5.68 -13.47 -4.59
C ARG A 423 5.89 -12.43 -3.49
N ALA A 424 7.07 -11.82 -3.39
CA ALA A 424 7.36 -10.77 -2.42
C ALA A 424 6.63 -9.46 -2.75
N LEU A 425 6.59 -9.08 -4.03
CA LEU A 425 5.80 -7.96 -4.55
C LEU A 425 4.30 -8.20 -4.29
N ARG A 426 3.76 -9.38 -4.61
CA ARG A 426 2.33 -9.69 -4.36
C ARG A 426 1.96 -9.58 -2.88
N ARG A 427 2.83 -10.05 -1.97
CA ARG A 427 2.66 -9.86 -0.51
C ARG A 427 2.76 -8.41 -0.05
N ALA A 428 3.36 -7.52 -0.84
CA ALA A 428 3.36 -6.09 -0.58
C ALA A 428 2.08 -5.42 -1.13
N VAL A 429 1.60 -5.85 -2.30
CA VAL A 429 0.28 -5.49 -2.85
C VAL A 429 -0.83 -5.87 -1.87
N GLU A 430 -0.80 -7.09 -1.33
CA GLU A 430 -1.77 -7.58 -0.33
C GLU A 430 -1.75 -6.72 0.95
N ARG A 431 -0.58 -6.39 1.51
CA ARG A 431 -0.50 -5.52 2.70
C ARG A 431 -0.78 -4.04 2.43
N SER A 432 -0.81 -3.61 1.16
CA SER A 432 -1.02 -2.20 0.79
C SER A 432 -2.46 -1.75 1.04
N THR A 433 -3.44 -2.66 0.94
CA THR A 433 -4.84 -2.38 1.27
C THR A 433 -5.05 -2.11 2.77
N ASP A 434 -4.23 -2.73 3.61
CA ASP A 434 -4.42 -2.78 5.06
C ASP A 434 -3.86 -1.54 5.77
N GLN A 435 -3.02 -0.75 5.09
CA GLN A 435 -2.22 0.35 5.66
C GLN A 435 -2.59 1.74 5.12
N SER A 436 -3.78 1.92 4.53
CA SER A 436 -4.18 3.19 3.92
C SER A 436 -4.41 4.31 4.96
N PRO A 437 -3.76 5.49 4.84
CA PRO A 437 -3.78 6.58 5.84
C PRO A 437 -5.05 7.44 5.83
N MET A 438 -6.23 6.86 5.57
CA MET A 438 -7.50 7.48 5.98
C MET A 438 -7.68 7.50 7.52
N ALA A 439 -6.73 6.95 8.27
CA ALA A 439 -6.83 6.72 9.71
C ALA A 439 -6.80 7.99 10.59
N GLU A 440 -6.16 9.09 10.16
CA GLU A 440 -5.97 10.26 11.04
C GLU A 440 -7.24 11.09 11.29
N LYS A 441 -8.27 10.95 10.45
CA LYS A 441 -9.64 11.39 10.73
C LYS A 441 -10.61 10.27 10.38
N LYS A 442 -10.85 9.38 11.34
CA LYS A 442 -11.91 8.35 11.24
C LYS A 442 -13.22 8.99 10.77
N PRO A 443 -13.89 8.42 9.76
CA PRO A 443 -15.18 8.95 9.32
C PRO A 443 -16.19 8.91 10.48
N VAL A 444 -16.98 9.97 10.61
CA VAL A 444 -18.05 10.07 11.61
C VAL A 444 -19.37 9.73 10.93
N MET A 445 -20.13 8.81 11.52
CA MET A 445 -21.44 8.36 11.02
C MET A 445 -22.55 8.82 11.96
N GLU A 446 -23.23 9.90 11.58
CA GLU A 446 -24.41 10.42 12.27
C GLU A 446 -25.66 9.68 11.80
N LEU A 447 -26.14 8.75 12.63
CA LEU A 447 -27.26 7.85 12.30
C LEU A 447 -28.58 8.21 13.02
N GLY A 448 -28.59 9.30 13.79
CA GLY A 448 -29.76 9.77 14.52
C GLY A 448 -30.22 8.75 15.57
N THR A 449 -31.50 8.37 15.54
CA THR A 449 -32.07 7.34 16.42
C THR A 449 -32.20 6.02 15.66
N VAL A 450 -31.46 4.99 16.10
CA VAL A 450 -31.38 3.69 15.42
C VAL A 450 -32.12 2.64 16.24
N LEU A 451 -33.06 1.94 15.61
CA LEU A 451 -33.74 0.77 16.17
C LEU A 451 -33.20 -0.52 15.55
N VAL A 452 -32.45 -1.30 16.33
CA VAL A 452 -31.95 -2.63 15.91
C VAL A 452 -32.96 -3.70 16.33
N VAL A 453 -33.60 -4.34 15.34
CA VAL A 453 -34.54 -5.44 15.54
C VAL A 453 -33.75 -6.75 15.57
N GLY A 454 -33.93 -7.55 16.63
CA GLY A 454 -33.12 -8.76 16.86
C GLY A 454 -31.74 -8.46 17.48
N GLY A 455 -31.58 -7.28 18.10
CA GLY A 455 -30.32 -6.80 18.67
C GLY A 455 -29.75 -7.63 19.84
N CYS A 456 -30.48 -8.64 20.35
CA CYS A 456 -29.95 -9.59 21.33
C CYS A 456 -29.39 -10.88 20.67
N GLY A 457 -29.58 -11.06 19.36
CA GLY A 457 -29.00 -12.14 18.56
C GLY A 457 -27.54 -11.91 18.14
N PHE A 458 -26.90 -12.89 17.50
CA PHE A 458 -25.47 -12.87 17.13
C PHE A 458 -25.06 -11.65 16.29
N LEU A 459 -25.64 -11.47 15.09
CA LEU A 459 -25.33 -10.30 14.24
C LEU A 459 -25.88 -8.99 14.83
N GLY A 460 -27.10 -9.03 15.37
CA GLY A 460 -27.74 -7.85 15.96
C GLY A 460 -26.93 -7.25 17.11
N TRP A 461 -26.35 -8.08 17.98
CA TRP A 461 -25.48 -7.63 19.07
C TRP A 461 -24.20 -6.95 18.55
N ASN A 462 -23.56 -7.51 17.51
CA ASN A 462 -22.37 -6.91 16.91
C ASN A 462 -22.68 -5.54 16.25
N ILE A 463 -23.87 -5.38 15.64
CA ILE A 463 -24.34 -4.09 15.14
C ILE A 463 -24.56 -3.09 16.30
N VAL A 464 -25.16 -3.52 17.41
CA VAL A 464 -25.35 -2.67 18.60
C VAL A 464 -24.01 -2.26 19.21
N ASP A 465 -23.05 -3.18 19.32
CA ASP A 465 -21.70 -2.89 19.83
C ASP A 465 -20.96 -1.88 18.95
N GLN A 466 -20.99 -2.06 17.64
CA GLN A 466 -20.39 -1.14 16.67
C GLN A 466 -21.04 0.26 16.74
N LEU A 467 -22.37 0.35 16.75
CA LEU A 467 -23.11 1.62 16.90
C LEU A 467 -22.83 2.35 18.23
N LEU A 468 -22.44 1.61 19.27
CA LEU A 468 -22.03 2.15 20.58
C LEU A 468 -20.51 2.43 20.66
N ASN A 469 -19.76 2.26 19.57
CA ASN A 469 -18.30 2.40 19.51
C ASN A 469 -17.54 1.39 20.40
N PHE A 470 -17.93 0.12 20.30
CA PHE A 470 -17.30 -1.06 20.91
C PHE A 470 -17.13 -0.97 22.44
N PRO A 471 -18.23 -0.87 23.21
CA PRO A 471 -18.18 -1.13 24.65
C PRO A 471 -17.58 -2.52 24.96
N SER A 472 -17.72 -3.51 24.07
CA SER A 472 -17.02 -4.82 24.16
C SER A 472 -15.49 -4.75 24.31
N GLU A 473 -14.85 -3.65 23.85
CA GLU A 473 -13.41 -3.42 23.98
C GLU A 473 -13.04 -2.37 25.04
N THR A 474 -13.98 -1.52 25.48
CA THR A 474 -13.68 -0.37 26.36
C THR A 474 -14.46 -0.27 27.67
N ASP A 475 -15.50 -1.08 27.89
CA ASP A 475 -16.25 -1.12 29.14
C ASP A 475 -16.08 -2.50 29.82
N PRO A 476 -15.46 -2.59 31.01
CA PRO A 476 -15.27 -3.86 31.72
C PRO A 476 -16.56 -4.63 32.05
N SER A 477 -17.72 -3.98 32.06
CA SER A 477 -19.02 -4.63 32.26
C SER A 477 -19.60 -5.28 30.99
N ALA A 478 -19.08 -4.89 29.82
CA ALA A 478 -19.47 -5.40 28.50
C ALA A 478 -18.37 -6.26 27.83
N ALA A 479 -17.17 -6.26 28.41
CA ALA A 479 -15.98 -6.85 27.82
C ALA A 479 -16.17 -8.32 27.42
N LEU A 480 -15.78 -8.65 26.18
CA LEU A 480 -15.75 -10.04 25.73
C LEU A 480 -14.61 -10.80 26.42
N PRO A 481 -14.83 -12.07 26.83
CA PRO A 481 -13.75 -12.92 27.29
C PRO A 481 -12.79 -13.18 26.12
N LYS A 482 -11.49 -13.00 26.36
CA LYS A 482 -10.42 -13.25 25.39
C LYS A 482 -9.21 -13.87 26.07
N VAL A 483 -8.38 -14.58 25.31
CA VAL A 483 -7.06 -15.03 25.75
C VAL A 483 -6.14 -13.80 25.90
N THR A 484 -5.20 -13.85 26.84
CA THR A 484 -4.23 -12.78 27.11
C THR A 484 -2.83 -13.36 27.30
N GLY A 485 -1.79 -12.65 26.83
CA GLY A 485 -0.40 -13.10 26.90
C GLY A 485 0.02 -14.17 25.88
N ASP A 486 -0.84 -14.48 24.90
CA ASP A 486 -0.52 -15.31 23.74
C ASP A 486 -0.58 -14.44 22.47
N PRO A 487 0.56 -14.18 21.81
CA PRO A 487 0.64 -13.33 20.61
C PRO A 487 -0.26 -13.78 19.44
N ARG A 488 -0.72 -15.04 19.40
CA ARG A 488 -1.68 -15.52 18.39
C ARG A 488 -3.05 -14.84 18.48
N PHE A 489 -3.34 -14.23 19.63
CA PHE A 489 -4.60 -13.54 19.91
C PHE A 489 -4.40 -12.06 20.25
N GLU A 490 -3.25 -11.48 19.87
CA GLU A 490 -2.99 -10.05 19.93
C GLU A 490 -3.32 -9.40 18.58
N TYR A 491 -4.30 -8.49 18.58
CA TYR A 491 -4.81 -7.84 17.38
C TYR A 491 -5.24 -6.39 17.65
N PRO A 492 -5.21 -5.49 16.64
CA PRO A 492 -5.62 -4.10 16.81
C PRO A 492 -7.10 -3.98 17.20
N SER A 493 -7.41 -3.01 18.04
CA SER A 493 -8.79 -2.70 18.45
C SER A 493 -9.72 -2.50 17.25
N LEU A 494 -10.94 -3.01 17.33
CA LEU A 494 -12.02 -2.68 16.40
C LEU A 494 -12.29 -1.17 16.47
N LYS A 495 -12.41 -0.62 17.68
CA LYS A 495 -12.56 0.83 17.93
C LYS A 495 -11.41 1.67 17.37
N SER A 496 -10.21 1.10 17.17
CA SER A 496 -9.11 1.83 16.54
C SER A 496 -9.21 1.93 15.01
N ARG A 497 -10.02 1.11 14.34
CA ARG A 497 -10.13 1.06 12.86
C ARG A 497 -11.50 1.42 12.27
N TYR A 498 -12.60 0.99 12.90
CA TYR A 498 -13.94 1.29 12.39
C TYR A 498 -14.32 2.79 12.55
N PRO A 499 -15.34 3.28 11.82
CA PRO A 499 -15.87 4.64 11.95
C PRO A 499 -16.25 5.02 13.38
N HIS A 500 -16.35 6.33 13.65
CA HIS A 500 -16.95 6.82 14.89
C HIS A 500 -18.46 7.03 14.72
N TYR A 501 -19.26 6.36 15.54
CA TYR A 501 -20.72 6.36 15.44
C TYR A 501 -21.37 7.36 16.40
N ILE A 502 -22.24 8.21 15.87
CA ILE A 502 -23.10 9.11 16.64
C ILE A 502 -24.55 8.64 16.44
N ALA A 503 -25.03 7.84 17.38
CA ALA A 503 -26.34 7.21 17.33
C ALA A 503 -26.99 7.12 18.73
N LYS A 504 -28.31 7.29 18.81
CA LYS A 504 -29.13 6.85 19.95
C LYS A 504 -29.59 5.43 19.66
N VAL A 505 -28.99 4.45 20.33
CA VAL A 505 -29.20 3.03 20.02
C VAL A 505 -30.33 2.46 20.88
N HIS A 506 -31.38 1.99 20.21
CA HIS A 506 -32.45 1.22 20.81
C HIS A 506 -32.48 -0.19 20.20
N VAL A 507 -32.81 -1.18 21.02
CA VAL A 507 -32.96 -2.58 20.62
C VAL A 507 -34.39 -3.00 20.86
N VAL A 508 -34.98 -3.70 19.89
CA VAL A 508 -36.23 -4.46 20.09
C VAL A 508 -35.98 -5.93 19.81
N ASP A 509 -36.45 -6.77 20.72
CA ASP A 509 -36.33 -8.23 20.63
C ASP A 509 -37.53 -8.88 21.32
N LEU A 510 -37.78 -10.16 21.07
CA LEU A 510 -38.87 -10.89 21.74
C LEU A 510 -38.57 -11.11 23.23
N ARG A 511 -37.28 -11.13 23.60
CA ARG A 511 -36.78 -11.22 24.99
C ARG A 511 -35.46 -10.48 25.10
N THR A 512 -35.32 -9.55 26.05
CA THR A 512 -34.16 -8.67 26.18
C THR A 512 -33.26 -8.99 27.38
N ALA A 513 -33.41 -10.17 27.98
CA ALA A 513 -32.66 -10.57 29.18
C ALA A 513 -31.16 -10.83 28.92
N ASN A 514 -30.78 -11.23 27.72
CA ASN A 514 -29.42 -11.65 27.34
C ASN A 514 -28.78 -10.66 26.36
N ASN A 515 -27.45 -10.71 26.22
CA ASN A 515 -26.68 -9.90 25.24
C ASN A 515 -27.02 -8.38 25.30
N ARG A 516 -27.09 -7.84 26.51
CA ARG A 516 -27.25 -6.39 26.74
C ARG A 516 -25.91 -5.67 26.71
N LEU A 517 -25.90 -4.41 26.27
CA LEU A 517 -24.73 -3.53 26.26
C LEU A 517 -25.04 -2.18 26.93
N PRO A 518 -24.08 -1.59 27.65
CA PRO A 518 -24.23 -0.26 28.25
C PRO A 518 -24.34 0.81 27.15
N GLY A 519 -25.28 1.73 27.31
CA GLY A 519 -25.58 2.79 26.33
C GLY A 519 -26.76 2.50 25.40
N ALA A 520 -27.13 1.24 25.17
CA ALA A 520 -28.35 0.89 24.43
C ALA A 520 -29.58 0.76 25.36
N GLN A 521 -30.75 1.17 24.84
CA GLN A 521 -32.04 0.95 25.50
C GLN A 521 -32.78 -0.23 24.89
N TYR A 522 -33.29 -1.13 25.71
CA TYR A 522 -33.89 -2.40 25.27
C TYR A 522 -35.40 -2.43 25.52
N HIS A 523 -36.17 -2.83 24.51
CA HIS A 523 -37.63 -2.97 24.54
C HIS A 523 -38.01 -4.41 24.18
N GLU A 524 -38.97 -5.00 24.88
CA GLU A 524 -39.55 -6.28 24.49
C GLU A 524 -40.72 -6.06 23.53
N GLY A 525 -40.78 -6.81 22.42
CA GLY A 525 -41.85 -6.68 21.45
C GLY A 525 -41.92 -7.85 20.46
N ASP A 526 -43.15 -8.23 20.09
CA ASP A 526 -43.40 -9.25 19.06
C ASP A 526 -43.50 -8.56 17.69
N ILE A 527 -42.49 -8.76 16.83
CA ILE A 527 -42.45 -8.17 15.50
C ILE A 527 -43.60 -8.64 14.59
N THR A 528 -44.30 -9.72 14.95
CA THR A 528 -45.48 -10.24 14.25
C THR A 528 -46.80 -9.59 14.73
N SER A 529 -46.70 -8.58 15.60
CA SER A 529 -47.84 -7.87 16.21
C SER A 529 -47.75 -6.36 15.95
N ILE A 530 -48.60 -5.86 15.04
CA ILE A 530 -48.71 -4.43 14.70
C ILE A 530 -48.88 -3.54 15.96
N PRO A 531 -49.75 -3.86 16.95
CA PRO A 531 -49.85 -3.07 18.19
C PRO A 531 -48.55 -3.01 19.01
N SER A 532 -47.82 -4.13 19.09
CA SER A 532 -46.55 -4.19 19.82
C SER A 532 -45.48 -3.32 19.16
N MET A 533 -45.36 -3.39 17.84
CA MET A 533 -44.43 -2.53 17.09
C MET A 533 -44.84 -1.05 17.14
N LEU A 534 -46.14 -0.72 17.04
CA LEU A 534 -46.61 0.66 17.23
C LEU A 534 -46.29 1.22 18.62
N GLU A 535 -46.32 0.41 19.68
CA GLU A 535 -45.92 0.84 21.02
C GLU A 535 -44.41 1.13 21.10
N VAL A 536 -43.56 0.26 20.53
CA VAL A 536 -42.11 0.47 20.49
C VAL A 536 -41.75 1.69 19.64
N PHE A 537 -42.33 1.84 18.45
CA PHE A 537 -42.04 2.98 17.57
C PHE A 537 -42.50 4.32 18.16
N LYS A 538 -43.60 4.35 18.93
CA LYS A 538 -44.04 5.55 19.68
C LYS A 538 -43.08 5.94 20.81
N LYS A 539 -42.41 4.97 21.44
CA LYS A 539 -41.40 5.21 22.49
C LYS A 539 -40.03 5.61 21.92
N VAL A 540 -39.62 4.99 20.80
CA VAL A 540 -38.27 5.13 20.23
C VAL A 540 -38.18 6.28 19.22
N GLN A 541 -39.20 6.44 18.38
CA GLN A 541 -39.21 7.37 17.25
C GLN A 541 -37.94 7.27 16.37
N PRO A 542 -37.67 6.11 15.73
CA PRO A 542 -36.45 5.88 14.96
C PRO A 542 -36.35 6.76 13.70
N ASP A 543 -35.12 7.14 13.36
CA ASP A 543 -34.71 7.62 12.03
C ASP A 543 -34.32 6.44 11.12
N VAL A 544 -33.68 5.43 11.71
CA VAL A 544 -33.17 4.23 11.06
C VAL A 544 -33.73 2.99 11.74
N VAL A 545 -34.18 2.00 10.95
CA VAL A 545 -34.45 0.64 11.40
C VAL A 545 -33.43 -0.30 10.78
N ILE A 546 -32.75 -1.11 11.59
CA ILE A 546 -31.87 -2.19 11.12
C ILE A 546 -32.50 -3.52 11.55
N HIS A 547 -33.01 -4.29 10.60
CA HIS A 547 -33.78 -5.50 10.87
C HIS A 547 -32.97 -6.77 10.65
N THR A 548 -32.51 -7.36 11.75
CA THR A 548 -31.67 -8.57 11.79
C THR A 548 -32.41 -9.80 12.31
N ALA A 549 -33.64 -9.65 12.81
CA ALA A 549 -34.36 -10.72 13.51
C ALA A 549 -34.74 -11.87 12.55
N SER A 550 -34.47 -13.10 12.99
CA SER A 550 -34.77 -14.35 12.30
C SER A 550 -34.79 -15.49 13.32
N PRO A 551 -35.64 -16.52 13.15
CA PRO A 551 -35.44 -17.81 13.81
C PRO A 551 -34.14 -18.47 13.32
N ALA A 552 -33.66 -19.48 14.03
CA ALA A 552 -32.49 -20.25 13.63
C ALA A 552 -32.76 -20.97 12.29
N PRO A 553 -31.88 -20.87 11.26
CA PRO A 553 -32.07 -21.53 9.96
C PRO A 553 -32.19 -23.06 10.04
N LEU A 554 -31.65 -23.65 11.11
CA LEU A 554 -31.70 -25.09 11.40
C LEU A 554 -32.48 -25.30 12.70
N GLY A 555 -33.46 -26.22 12.69
CA GLY A 555 -34.25 -26.61 13.87
C GLY A 555 -35.51 -25.77 14.15
N SER A 556 -35.74 -24.68 13.42
CA SER A 556 -37.04 -23.98 13.41
C SER A 556 -38.05 -24.72 12.52
N THR A 557 -39.35 -24.56 12.79
CA THR A 557 -40.41 -25.02 11.88
C THR A 557 -40.62 -24.03 10.73
N ASP A 558 -41.09 -24.52 9.58
CA ASP A 558 -41.43 -23.67 8.43
C ASP A 558 -42.50 -22.62 8.77
N GLU A 559 -43.46 -22.97 9.63
CA GLU A 559 -44.47 -22.05 10.16
C GLU A 559 -43.82 -20.88 10.94
N LEU A 560 -42.85 -21.16 11.81
CA LEU A 560 -42.13 -20.15 12.59
C LEU A 560 -41.22 -19.30 11.68
N LEU A 561 -40.52 -19.94 10.75
CA LEU A 561 -39.70 -19.26 9.73
C LEU A 561 -40.55 -18.28 8.92
N ARG A 562 -41.72 -18.71 8.41
CA ARG A 562 -42.63 -17.83 7.68
C ARG A 562 -43.16 -16.70 8.56
N LYS A 563 -43.70 -17.01 9.73
CA LYS A 563 -44.34 -16.01 10.61
C LYS A 563 -43.36 -14.89 10.99
N VAL A 564 -42.12 -15.23 11.32
CA VAL A 564 -41.11 -14.25 11.76
C VAL A 564 -40.42 -13.57 10.57
N ASN A 565 -39.91 -14.33 9.59
CA ASN A 565 -39.15 -13.75 8.49
C ASN A 565 -40.03 -13.01 7.48
N VAL A 566 -41.24 -13.49 7.19
CA VAL A 566 -42.12 -12.86 6.18
C VAL A 566 -43.13 -11.92 6.84
N ASP A 567 -43.99 -12.44 7.71
CA ASP A 567 -45.11 -11.66 8.27
C ASP A 567 -44.63 -10.62 9.31
N GLY A 568 -43.59 -10.95 10.07
CA GLY A 568 -42.88 -10.02 10.96
C GLY A 568 -42.12 -8.91 10.21
N THR A 569 -41.40 -9.25 9.14
CA THR A 569 -40.75 -8.23 8.29
C THR A 569 -41.77 -7.30 7.64
N LYS A 570 -42.89 -7.85 7.13
CA LYS A 570 -43.99 -7.06 6.60
C LYS A 570 -44.55 -6.09 7.64
N THR A 571 -44.80 -6.58 8.86
CA THR A 571 -45.29 -5.75 9.97
C THR A 571 -44.34 -4.59 10.28
N LEU A 572 -43.03 -4.85 10.34
CA LEU A 572 -42.01 -3.82 10.57
C LEU A 572 -41.95 -2.78 9.43
N VAL A 573 -42.00 -3.21 8.17
CA VAL A 573 -42.00 -2.33 6.99
C VAL A 573 -43.27 -1.46 6.95
N GLU A 574 -44.45 -2.03 7.23
CA GLU A 574 -45.72 -1.28 7.27
C GLU A 574 -45.78 -0.28 8.44
N VAL A 575 -45.26 -0.63 9.62
CA VAL A 575 -45.20 0.29 10.78
C VAL A 575 -44.17 1.40 10.56
N ALA A 576 -42.94 1.07 10.13
CA ALA A 576 -41.89 2.06 9.85
C ALA A 576 -42.25 2.98 8.66
N GLY A 577 -42.92 2.42 7.64
CA GLY A 577 -43.48 3.13 6.50
C GLY A 577 -44.70 4.02 6.82
N GLY A 578 -45.27 3.92 8.03
CA GLY A 578 -46.42 4.74 8.47
C GLY A 578 -47.79 4.28 7.95
N VAL A 579 -47.93 3.02 7.50
CA VAL A 579 -49.21 2.46 7.00
C VAL A 579 -50.23 2.33 8.14
N HIS A 580 -49.78 1.90 9.33
CA HIS A 580 -50.64 1.68 10.51
C HIS A 580 -50.81 2.92 11.39
N GLY A 581 -50.68 4.12 10.80
CA GLY A 581 -50.87 5.41 11.46
C GLY A 581 -49.59 6.02 12.06
N ASP A 582 -49.73 7.23 12.58
CA ASP A 582 -48.62 8.04 13.08
C ASP A 582 -48.13 7.59 14.47
N TRP A 583 -46.82 7.52 14.63
CA TRP A 583 -46.10 7.26 15.88
C TRP A 583 -45.30 8.49 16.38
N GLY A 584 -45.55 9.65 15.78
CA GLY A 584 -45.03 10.97 16.14
C GLY A 584 -43.81 11.41 15.33
N LYS A 585 -43.36 10.58 14.37
CA LYS A 585 -42.21 10.81 13.49
C LYS A 585 -42.29 9.87 12.28
N LYS A 586 -41.44 10.09 11.27
CA LYS A 586 -41.28 9.24 10.09
C LYS A 586 -39.91 8.58 10.09
N CYS A 587 -39.86 7.28 9.77
CA CYS A 587 -38.61 6.57 9.52
C CYS A 587 -38.03 7.03 8.17
N GLN A 588 -36.71 7.14 8.07
CA GLN A 588 -36.00 7.61 6.87
C GLN A 588 -35.32 6.44 6.14
N ALA A 589 -34.72 5.50 6.89
CA ALA A 589 -33.94 4.39 6.35
C ALA A 589 -34.31 3.04 6.98
N PHE A 590 -34.46 2.00 6.16
CA PHE A 590 -34.67 0.61 6.59
C PHE A 590 -33.63 -0.32 5.96
N VAL A 591 -32.77 -0.92 6.79
CA VAL A 591 -31.75 -1.87 6.34
C VAL A 591 -32.15 -3.28 6.78
N TYR A 592 -32.30 -4.20 5.82
CA TYR A 592 -32.73 -5.58 6.09
C TYR A 592 -31.58 -6.59 5.98
N THR A 593 -31.42 -7.46 6.99
CA THR A 593 -30.54 -8.64 6.88
C THR A 593 -31.24 -9.75 6.10
N SER A 594 -30.90 -9.85 4.82
CA SER A 594 -31.24 -10.94 3.91
C SER A 594 -30.25 -12.10 4.07
N SER A 595 -29.97 -12.85 2.99
CA SER A 595 -28.97 -13.91 2.95
C SER A 595 -28.40 -14.06 1.53
N SER A 596 -27.10 -14.33 1.40
CA SER A 596 -26.50 -14.75 0.11
C SER A 596 -27.13 -16.04 -0.47
N SER A 597 -27.78 -16.86 0.37
CA SER A 597 -28.45 -18.09 -0.05
C SER A 597 -29.76 -17.90 -0.85
N VAL A 598 -30.32 -16.68 -0.95
CA VAL A 598 -31.57 -16.44 -1.71
C VAL A 598 -31.43 -16.67 -3.23
N VAL A 599 -30.20 -16.77 -3.74
CA VAL A 599 -29.86 -17.13 -5.13
C VAL A 599 -29.25 -18.54 -5.25
N HIS A 600 -29.40 -19.40 -4.22
CA HIS A 600 -28.82 -20.74 -4.18
C HIS A 600 -29.89 -21.84 -4.14
N ASP A 601 -29.63 -22.92 -4.87
CA ASP A 601 -30.48 -24.13 -4.98
C ASP A 601 -30.05 -25.24 -3.99
N THR A 602 -29.08 -24.96 -3.12
CA THR A 602 -28.42 -25.91 -2.20
C THR A 602 -27.61 -27.04 -2.87
N ARG A 603 -27.41 -27.03 -4.19
CA ARG A 603 -26.82 -28.13 -4.97
C ARG A 603 -25.72 -27.68 -5.93
N SER A 604 -25.96 -26.65 -6.71
CA SER A 604 -25.01 -26.09 -7.67
C SER A 604 -23.88 -25.35 -6.95
N ASP A 605 -22.71 -25.30 -7.60
CA ASP A 605 -21.63 -24.40 -7.21
C ASP A 605 -22.00 -22.94 -7.57
N LEU A 606 -21.54 -22.00 -6.75
CA LEU A 606 -21.69 -20.56 -6.97
C LEU A 606 -20.30 -19.92 -6.99
N ILE A 607 -19.91 -19.40 -8.16
CA ILE A 607 -18.56 -18.90 -8.45
C ILE A 607 -18.68 -17.40 -8.75
N ASN A 608 -18.15 -16.56 -7.84
CA ASN A 608 -18.16 -15.09 -7.95
C ASN A 608 -19.55 -14.47 -8.20
N VAL A 609 -20.59 -15.03 -7.58
CA VAL A 609 -22.00 -14.66 -7.86
C VAL A 609 -22.34 -13.26 -7.33
N ASN A 610 -22.91 -12.41 -8.18
CA ASN A 610 -23.32 -11.04 -7.84
C ASN A 610 -24.84 -10.90 -7.67
N GLU A 611 -25.32 -9.70 -7.36
CA GLU A 611 -26.72 -9.46 -7.01
C GLU A 611 -27.68 -9.47 -8.20
N THR A 612 -27.20 -9.55 -9.44
CA THR A 612 -28.04 -9.68 -10.64
C THR A 612 -28.50 -11.11 -10.90
N TRP A 613 -28.07 -12.08 -10.10
CA TRP A 613 -28.57 -13.46 -10.18
C TRP A 613 -30.02 -13.55 -9.67
N PRO A 614 -30.89 -14.35 -10.33
CA PRO A 614 -32.29 -14.46 -9.96
C PRO A 614 -32.47 -15.18 -8.64
N TYR A 615 -33.57 -14.87 -7.95
CA TYR A 615 -34.02 -15.61 -6.80
C TYR A 615 -34.28 -17.08 -7.11
N VAL A 616 -33.76 -17.99 -6.28
CA VAL A 616 -34.15 -19.39 -6.31
C VAL A 616 -35.37 -19.57 -5.40
N ARG A 617 -36.49 -20.03 -6.00
CA ARG A 617 -37.82 -20.07 -5.40
C ARG A 617 -38.49 -21.44 -5.52
N GLY A 618 -39.43 -21.72 -4.64
CA GLY A 618 -40.38 -22.83 -4.77
C GLY A 618 -39.71 -24.20 -4.85
N SER A 619 -40.07 -25.03 -5.84
CA SER A 619 -39.54 -26.40 -5.99
C SER A 619 -38.04 -26.49 -6.33
N LEU A 620 -37.40 -25.38 -6.70
CA LEU A 620 -35.94 -25.29 -6.87
C LEU A 620 -35.24 -24.90 -5.57
N GLN A 621 -35.95 -24.33 -4.60
CA GLN A 621 -35.40 -23.89 -3.34
C GLN A 621 -35.41 -25.04 -2.32
N GLY A 622 -34.25 -25.70 -2.17
CA GLY A 622 -34.07 -26.82 -1.24
C GLY A 622 -34.11 -26.46 0.25
N GLU A 623 -34.16 -25.17 0.60
CA GLU A 623 -34.22 -24.69 1.98
C GLU A 623 -35.29 -23.61 2.20
N TYR A 624 -36.27 -23.91 3.06
CA TYR A 624 -37.36 -22.99 3.38
C TYR A 624 -36.91 -21.68 4.06
N TYR A 625 -35.83 -21.71 4.85
CA TYR A 625 -35.20 -20.48 5.36
C TYR A 625 -34.83 -19.51 4.22
N SER A 626 -34.21 -20.01 3.16
CA SER A 626 -33.79 -19.20 2.00
C SER A 626 -34.98 -18.71 1.17
N GLU A 627 -36.06 -19.49 1.06
CA GLU A 627 -37.35 -19.02 0.51
C GLU A 627 -37.90 -17.83 1.33
N THR A 628 -37.99 -17.97 2.65
CA THR A 628 -38.55 -16.90 3.52
C THR A 628 -37.70 -15.64 3.55
N LYS A 629 -36.36 -15.74 3.54
CA LYS A 629 -35.45 -14.59 3.44
C LYS A 629 -35.60 -13.86 2.11
N GLY A 630 -35.78 -14.59 1.01
CA GLY A 630 -36.03 -14.00 -0.30
C GLY A 630 -37.37 -13.26 -0.38
N LEU A 631 -38.46 -13.88 0.08
CA LEU A 631 -39.78 -13.23 0.12
C LEU A 631 -39.78 -11.96 0.99
N ALA A 632 -39.02 -11.97 2.09
CA ALA A 632 -38.85 -10.82 2.96
C ALA A 632 -38.01 -9.70 2.33
N GLU A 633 -36.95 -10.03 1.58
CA GLU A 633 -36.17 -9.07 0.80
C GLU A 633 -37.04 -8.42 -0.29
N GLU A 634 -37.87 -9.19 -0.99
CA GLU A 634 -38.85 -8.65 -1.95
C GLU A 634 -39.85 -7.70 -1.28
N ILE A 635 -40.35 -8.00 -0.07
CA ILE A 635 -41.25 -7.11 0.68
C ILE A 635 -40.56 -5.79 1.06
N VAL A 636 -39.29 -5.83 1.47
CA VAL A 636 -38.52 -4.64 1.84
C VAL A 636 -38.24 -3.77 0.61
N LEU A 637 -37.66 -4.35 -0.46
CA LEU A 637 -37.24 -3.56 -1.63
C LEU A 637 -38.43 -2.98 -2.41
N ASN A 638 -39.57 -3.68 -2.48
CA ASN A 638 -40.80 -3.14 -3.08
C ASN A 638 -41.45 -2.01 -2.26
N ALA A 639 -41.06 -1.82 -1.00
CA ALA A 639 -41.49 -0.69 -0.17
C ALA A 639 -40.60 0.55 -0.32
N ASN A 640 -39.47 0.48 -1.05
CA ASN A 640 -38.56 1.60 -1.25
C ASN A 640 -39.26 2.83 -1.85
N ASN A 641 -39.32 3.94 -1.09
CA ASN A 641 -40.03 5.16 -1.48
C ASN A 641 -41.52 4.95 -1.85
N ASN A 642 -42.08 3.78 -1.50
CA ASN A 642 -43.42 3.32 -1.88
C ASN A 642 -44.27 3.11 -0.60
N ASN A 643 -44.26 4.11 0.27
CA ASN A 643 -44.88 4.06 1.60
C ASN A 643 -45.25 5.48 2.10
N PRO A 644 -46.22 5.65 3.01
CA PRO A 644 -46.66 6.96 3.51
C PRO A 644 -45.57 7.84 4.15
N SER A 645 -44.48 7.27 4.66
CA SER A 645 -43.39 8.05 5.26
C SER A 645 -42.39 8.58 4.24
N GLY A 646 -42.25 7.94 3.06
CA GLY A 646 -41.15 8.20 2.12
C GLY A 646 -39.85 7.50 2.51
N MET A 647 -39.93 6.48 3.38
CA MET A 647 -38.79 5.69 3.85
C MET A 647 -38.09 4.99 2.68
N LEU A 648 -36.76 5.10 2.67
CA LEU A 648 -35.88 4.40 1.73
C LEU A 648 -35.39 3.09 2.35
N THR A 649 -35.11 2.09 1.52
CA THR A 649 -34.81 0.73 1.98
C THR A 649 -33.64 0.10 1.22
N CYS A 650 -32.82 -0.72 1.87
CA CYS A 650 -31.86 -1.60 1.20
C CYS A 650 -31.74 -2.94 1.94
N ALA A 651 -31.15 -3.94 1.27
CA ALA A 651 -30.94 -5.27 1.83
C ALA A 651 -29.47 -5.68 1.82
N ILE A 652 -29.02 -6.30 2.90
CA ILE A 652 -27.66 -6.84 3.06
C ILE A 652 -27.73 -8.37 3.00
N ARG A 653 -26.98 -8.97 2.08
CA ARG A 653 -26.87 -10.42 1.85
C ARG A 653 -25.51 -10.92 2.35
N PRO A 654 -25.38 -11.30 3.63
CA PRO A 654 -24.13 -11.84 4.17
C PRO A 654 -23.87 -13.27 3.69
N ALA A 655 -22.59 -13.70 3.71
CA ALA A 655 -22.16 -15.07 3.43
C ALA A 655 -21.26 -15.61 4.55
N GLY A 656 -21.55 -16.83 5.04
CA GLY A 656 -20.69 -17.57 5.99
C GLY A 656 -20.29 -16.77 7.24
N ILE A 657 -21.26 -16.22 7.97
CA ILE A 657 -21.01 -15.34 9.13
C ILE A 657 -20.21 -16.09 10.21
N VAL A 658 -19.06 -15.54 10.59
CA VAL A 658 -18.18 -16.05 11.66
C VAL A 658 -17.68 -14.90 12.54
N GLY A 659 -17.36 -15.18 13.80
CA GLY A 659 -16.86 -14.18 14.75
C GLY A 659 -17.24 -14.50 16.20
N GLU A 660 -16.96 -13.55 17.09
CA GLU A 660 -17.33 -13.62 18.50
C GLU A 660 -18.87 -13.77 18.66
N LYS A 661 -19.30 -14.73 19.49
CA LYS A 661 -20.71 -15.16 19.68
C LYS A 661 -21.38 -15.91 18.51
N ASP A 662 -20.68 -16.41 17.49
CA ASP A 662 -21.31 -17.38 16.57
C ASP A 662 -21.74 -18.65 17.33
N THR A 663 -22.87 -19.23 16.89
CA THR A 663 -23.42 -20.51 17.38
C THR A 663 -23.72 -21.50 16.24
N THR A 664 -23.30 -21.20 15.01
CA THR A 664 -23.85 -21.84 13.80
C THR A 664 -22.81 -22.50 12.89
N VAL A 665 -21.70 -21.82 12.57
CA VAL A 665 -20.67 -22.26 11.61
C VAL A 665 -19.36 -22.55 12.35
N SER A 666 -18.68 -21.51 12.84
CA SER A 666 -17.40 -21.68 13.54
C SER A 666 -17.60 -22.41 14.86
N TYR A 667 -18.70 -22.16 15.58
CA TYR A 667 -19.08 -22.93 16.78
C TYR A 667 -18.99 -24.45 16.53
N LYS A 668 -19.55 -24.93 15.41
CA LYS A 668 -19.63 -26.37 15.12
C LYS A 668 -18.31 -26.94 14.63
N MET A 669 -17.52 -26.14 13.91
CA MET A 669 -16.15 -26.50 13.55
C MET A 669 -15.27 -26.60 14.80
N LEU A 670 -15.38 -25.66 15.74
CA LEU A 670 -14.64 -25.65 17.01
C LEU A 670 -15.11 -26.76 17.97
N GLU A 671 -16.41 -27.05 18.03
CA GLU A 671 -16.97 -28.17 18.78
C GLU A 671 -16.49 -29.52 18.21
N HIS A 672 -16.43 -29.67 16.89
CA HIS A 672 -15.82 -30.84 16.27
C HIS A 672 -14.31 -30.91 16.57
N GLY A 673 -13.59 -29.79 16.45
CA GLY A 673 -12.18 -29.65 16.80
C GLY A 673 -11.87 -29.98 18.27
N ARG A 674 -12.84 -29.82 19.18
CA ARG A 674 -12.74 -30.21 20.59
C ARG A 674 -13.02 -31.71 20.78
N ASP A 675 -14.14 -32.19 20.24
CA ASP A 675 -14.72 -33.49 20.63
C ASP A 675 -14.29 -34.67 19.74
N ALA A 676 -13.67 -34.43 18.58
CA ALA A 676 -13.17 -35.48 17.70
C ALA A 676 -11.80 -36.03 18.17
N SER A 677 -11.53 -37.31 17.85
CA SER A 677 -10.18 -37.88 17.99
C SER A 677 -9.26 -37.41 16.88
N ASP A 678 -7.94 -37.48 17.06
CA ASP A 678 -6.96 -37.02 16.06
C ASP A 678 -7.07 -37.80 14.74
N LEU A 679 -7.49 -39.07 14.81
CA LEU A 679 -7.81 -39.89 13.64
C LEU A 679 -9.08 -39.41 12.92
N ALA A 680 -10.10 -38.95 13.67
CA ALA A 680 -11.33 -38.44 13.08
C ALA A 680 -11.12 -37.08 12.39
N LEU A 681 -10.28 -36.21 12.97
CA LEU A 681 -9.93 -34.91 12.40
C LEU A 681 -9.19 -35.01 11.05
N ARG A 682 -8.44 -36.10 10.81
CA ARG A 682 -7.75 -36.35 9.54
C ARG A 682 -8.67 -36.70 8.37
N PHE A 683 -9.94 -37.04 8.61
CA PHE A 683 -10.89 -37.34 7.53
C PHE A 683 -11.52 -36.07 6.97
N GLN A 684 -11.11 -35.70 5.75
CA GLN A 684 -11.61 -34.53 5.03
C GLN A 684 -12.69 -34.94 4.02
N LEU A 685 -13.73 -34.11 3.85
CA LEU A 685 -14.78 -34.36 2.86
C LEU A 685 -14.44 -33.60 1.57
N GLY A 686 -14.10 -34.34 0.51
CA GLY A 686 -13.59 -33.78 -0.74
C GLY A 686 -12.11 -33.40 -0.69
N GLU A 687 -11.60 -32.93 -1.83
CA GLU A 687 -10.18 -32.61 -2.07
C GLU A 687 -9.75 -31.23 -1.55
N ASN A 688 -10.64 -30.48 -0.89
CA ASN A 688 -10.41 -29.09 -0.43
C ASN A 688 -9.94 -28.12 -1.53
N ASN A 689 -10.37 -28.37 -2.77
CA ASN A 689 -10.16 -27.47 -3.91
C ASN A 689 -11.30 -26.44 -4.08
N ASN A 690 -12.27 -26.43 -3.17
CA ASN A 690 -13.49 -25.64 -3.24
C ASN A 690 -13.42 -24.36 -2.39
N LEU A 691 -13.52 -23.22 -3.05
CA LEU A 691 -13.52 -21.89 -2.39
C LEU A 691 -14.89 -21.55 -1.81
N PHE A 692 -14.90 -21.01 -0.59
CA PHE A 692 -16.11 -20.69 0.18
C PHE A 692 -15.97 -19.33 0.86
N ASP A 693 -17.04 -18.52 0.83
CA ASP A 693 -17.10 -17.28 1.62
C ASP A 693 -17.37 -17.55 3.10
N PHE A 694 -16.37 -17.26 3.92
CA PHE A 694 -16.53 -16.95 5.34
C PHE A 694 -16.40 -15.44 5.50
N THR A 695 -17.16 -14.82 6.41
CA THR A 695 -17.14 -13.36 6.60
C THR A 695 -17.22 -12.98 8.06
N TYR A 696 -16.33 -12.08 8.49
CA TYR A 696 -16.32 -11.57 9.85
C TYR A 696 -17.59 -10.78 10.17
N VAL A 697 -18.19 -11.07 11.33
CA VAL A 697 -19.45 -10.46 11.77
C VAL A 697 -19.36 -8.93 11.90
N GLY A 698 -18.21 -8.37 12.29
CA GLY A 698 -17.98 -6.93 12.33
C GLY A 698 -17.93 -6.27 10.94
N ASN A 699 -17.45 -6.98 9.91
CA ASN A 699 -17.51 -6.50 8.53
C ASN A 699 -18.95 -6.49 8.00
N ILE A 700 -19.77 -7.49 8.37
CA ILE A 700 -21.21 -7.51 8.04
C ILE A 700 -21.96 -6.41 8.78
N ALA A 701 -21.66 -6.19 10.07
CA ALA A 701 -22.23 -5.09 10.85
C ALA A 701 -21.87 -3.72 10.25
N TYR A 702 -20.61 -3.53 9.82
CA TYR A 702 -20.17 -2.35 9.07
C TYR A 702 -20.98 -2.14 7.79
N GLY A 703 -21.20 -3.19 6.99
CA GLY A 703 -22.05 -3.15 5.80
C GLY A 703 -23.49 -2.68 6.08
N HIS A 704 -24.07 -3.04 7.23
CA HIS A 704 -25.38 -2.51 7.65
C HIS A 704 -25.31 -1.02 8.02
N THR A 705 -24.23 -0.58 8.69
CA THR A 705 -24.06 0.85 9.01
C THR A 705 -23.81 1.73 7.77
N LEU A 706 -23.09 1.20 6.77
CA LEU A 706 -22.93 1.85 5.47
C LEU A 706 -24.27 1.99 4.75
N GLY A 707 -25.06 0.90 4.66
CA GLY A 707 -26.41 0.95 4.13
C GLY A 707 -27.27 2.02 4.82
N ALA A 708 -27.21 2.11 6.15
CA ALA A 708 -27.96 3.09 6.92
C ALA A 708 -27.54 4.54 6.63
N ILE A 709 -26.24 4.88 6.69
CA ILE A 709 -25.78 6.26 6.47
C ILE A 709 -26.02 6.70 5.02
N SER A 710 -25.85 5.79 4.05
CA SER A 710 -26.13 6.07 2.64
C SER A 710 -27.62 6.29 2.35
N LEU A 711 -28.53 5.52 2.96
CA LEU A 711 -29.97 5.77 2.84
C LEU A 711 -30.38 7.12 3.47
N LEU A 712 -29.77 7.50 4.61
CA LEU A 712 -29.98 8.84 5.20
C LEU A 712 -29.44 9.95 4.29
N ALA A 713 -28.30 9.77 3.65
CA ALA A 713 -27.75 10.71 2.67
C ALA A 713 -28.70 10.87 1.46
N THR A 714 -29.25 9.78 0.92
CA THR A 714 -30.25 9.84 -0.16
C THR A 714 -31.56 10.50 0.30
N ALA A 715 -32.03 10.24 1.53
CA ALA A 715 -33.21 10.90 2.10
C ALA A 715 -33.00 12.42 2.25
N ALA A 716 -31.82 12.85 2.72
CA ALA A 716 -31.44 14.26 2.80
C ALA A 716 -31.33 14.90 1.40
N ARG A 717 -30.74 14.19 0.43
CA ARG A 717 -30.64 14.62 -0.98
C ARG A 717 -32.01 14.85 -1.61
N ASN A 718 -32.93 13.89 -1.44
CA ASN A 718 -34.31 13.98 -1.92
C ASN A 718 -35.06 15.15 -1.27
N LYS A 719 -34.90 15.35 0.05
CA LYS A 719 -35.47 16.48 0.80
C LYS A 719 -34.92 17.84 0.35
N ALA A 720 -33.68 17.88 -0.13
CA ALA A 720 -33.04 19.06 -0.70
C ALA A 720 -33.42 19.33 -2.18
N GLY A 721 -34.26 18.49 -2.80
CA GLY A 721 -34.69 18.66 -4.20
C GLY A 721 -33.59 18.45 -5.23
N GLN A 722 -32.49 17.79 -4.86
CA GLN A 722 -31.40 17.47 -5.79
C GLN A 722 -31.79 16.32 -6.73
N ALA A 723 -31.19 16.27 -7.93
CA ALA A 723 -31.45 15.21 -8.90
C ALA A 723 -31.12 13.81 -8.35
N ALA A 724 -31.93 12.80 -8.70
CA ALA A 724 -31.68 11.42 -8.30
C ALA A 724 -30.29 10.93 -8.73
N PRO A 725 -29.63 10.04 -7.96
CA PRO A 725 -28.40 9.37 -8.40
C PRO A 725 -28.60 8.58 -9.69
N LEU A 726 -27.51 8.32 -10.43
CA LEU A 726 -27.55 7.43 -11.58
C LEU A 726 -27.81 5.98 -11.12
N ASP A 727 -28.38 5.14 -12.00
CA ASP A 727 -28.76 3.76 -11.63
C ASP A 727 -27.57 2.92 -11.11
N HIS A 728 -26.36 3.19 -11.61
CA HIS A 728 -25.12 2.55 -11.15
C HIS A 728 -24.57 3.11 -9.83
N GLU A 729 -25.08 4.25 -9.36
CA GLU A 729 -24.78 4.89 -8.08
C GLU A 729 -25.87 4.62 -7.02
N ARG A 730 -27.10 4.29 -7.43
CA ARG A 730 -28.28 4.16 -6.54
C ARG A 730 -28.06 3.12 -5.42
N ILE A 731 -28.53 3.44 -4.22
CA ILE A 731 -28.38 2.60 -3.02
C ILE A 731 -29.74 2.17 -2.45
N ASP A 732 -30.76 3.01 -2.60
CA ASP A 732 -32.13 2.73 -2.23
C ASP A 732 -32.81 1.78 -3.24
N GLY A 733 -33.61 0.84 -2.74
CA GLY A 733 -34.23 -0.22 -3.54
C GLY A 733 -33.28 -1.38 -3.90
N GLU A 734 -32.03 -1.36 -3.41
CA GLU A 734 -31.00 -2.32 -3.80
C GLU A 734 -30.68 -3.39 -2.72
N ALA A 735 -30.32 -4.58 -3.18
CA ALA A 735 -29.61 -5.58 -2.36
C ALA A 735 -28.10 -5.52 -2.59
N PHE A 736 -27.31 -5.86 -1.56
CA PHE A 736 -25.84 -5.87 -1.57
C PHE A 736 -25.28 -7.14 -0.94
N ASN A 737 -24.41 -7.84 -1.66
CA ASN A 737 -23.61 -8.94 -1.12
C ASN A 737 -22.48 -8.38 -0.23
N ILE A 738 -22.38 -8.86 1.01
CA ILE A 738 -21.31 -8.48 1.94
C ILE A 738 -20.51 -9.74 2.30
N THR A 739 -19.25 -9.76 1.87
CA THR A 739 -18.28 -10.86 2.06
C THR A 739 -16.97 -10.31 2.60
N ASN A 740 -16.04 -11.15 3.05
CA ASN A 740 -14.72 -10.71 3.50
C ASN A 740 -13.74 -10.39 2.37
N ASP A 741 -14.19 -10.46 1.11
CA ASP A 741 -13.38 -10.32 -0.12
C ASP A 741 -12.20 -11.33 -0.23
N GLN A 742 -12.18 -12.32 0.67
CA GLN A 742 -11.12 -13.30 0.87
C GLN A 742 -11.73 -14.71 0.95
N PRO A 743 -12.23 -15.27 -0.18
CA PRO A 743 -12.79 -16.62 -0.19
C PRO A 743 -11.67 -17.64 0.08
N LEU A 744 -11.91 -18.56 1.00
CA LEU A 744 -10.94 -19.56 1.46
C LEU A 744 -11.34 -20.97 1.03
N TYR A 745 -10.39 -21.89 0.96
CA TYR A 745 -10.71 -23.32 0.84
C TYR A 745 -11.44 -23.79 2.11
N PHE A 746 -12.53 -24.56 1.94
CA PHE A 746 -13.47 -24.86 3.04
C PHE A 746 -12.79 -25.53 4.26
N TRP A 747 -11.85 -26.45 4.03
CA TRP A 747 -11.14 -27.15 5.09
C TRP A 747 -9.90 -26.39 5.58
N ASP A 748 -9.29 -25.52 4.78
CA ASP A 748 -8.23 -24.62 5.28
C ASP A 748 -8.74 -23.73 6.41
N PHE A 749 -9.98 -23.22 6.29
CA PHE A 749 -10.64 -22.47 7.36
C PHE A 749 -10.85 -23.34 8.62
N ALA A 750 -11.29 -24.59 8.47
CA ALA A 750 -11.46 -25.52 9.59
C ALA A 750 -10.12 -25.89 10.25
N HIS A 751 -9.09 -26.18 9.46
CA HIS A 751 -7.73 -26.47 9.93
C HIS A 751 -7.10 -25.27 10.65
N ALA A 752 -7.34 -24.04 10.18
CA ALA A 752 -6.88 -22.82 10.84
C ALA A 752 -7.53 -22.62 12.22
N LEU A 753 -8.84 -22.88 12.35
CA LEU A 753 -9.54 -22.88 13.64
C LEU A 753 -8.92 -23.90 14.61
N TRP A 754 -8.66 -25.13 14.15
CA TRP A 754 -8.12 -26.21 14.99
C TRP A 754 -6.64 -26.02 15.35
N ALA A 755 -5.82 -25.45 14.46
CA ALA A 755 -4.44 -25.09 14.75
C ALA A 755 -4.33 -24.04 15.88
N LEU A 756 -5.25 -23.08 15.95
CA LEU A 756 -5.35 -22.14 17.08
C LEU A 756 -6.03 -22.72 18.33
N MET A 757 -6.61 -23.92 18.26
CA MET A 757 -7.00 -24.73 19.41
C MET A 757 -5.87 -25.67 19.86
N ASP A 758 -4.63 -25.45 19.40
CA ASP A 758 -3.47 -26.32 19.65
C ASP A 758 -3.65 -27.78 19.17
N ARG A 759 -4.50 -27.98 18.14
CA ARG A 759 -4.70 -29.24 17.41
C ARG A 759 -4.45 -29.06 15.90
N PRO A 760 -3.22 -28.72 15.47
CA PRO A 760 -2.88 -28.64 14.05
C PRO A 760 -2.93 -30.03 13.39
N ILE A 761 -3.19 -30.04 12.09
CA ILE A 761 -3.14 -31.24 11.23
C ILE A 761 -2.10 -30.99 10.15
N ASP A 762 -1.18 -31.93 9.93
CA ASP A 762 -0.27 -31.86 8.80
C ASP A 762 -1.03 -32.23 7.51
N PRO A 763 -0.97 -31.42 6.42
CA PRO A 763 -1.66 -31.73 5.16
C PRO A 763 -1.31 -33.09 4.55
N SER A 764 -0.14 -33.67 4.87
CA SER A 764 0.26 -35.02 4.43
C SER A 764 -0.41 -36.16 5.21
N GLU A 765 -1.01 -35.87 6.36
CA GLU A 765 -1.77 -36.83 7.17
C GLU A 765 -3.29 -36.82 6.87
N VAL A 766 -3.74 -35.90 6.01
CA VAL A 766 -5.15 -35.73 5.64
C VAL A 766 -5.60 -36.83 4.66
N TRP A 767 -6.75 -37.43 4.95
CA TRP A 767 -7.42 -38.41 4.08
C TRP A 767 -8.66 -37.78 3.46
N ALA A 768 -8.50 -37.24 2.25
CA ALA A 768 -9.60 -36.76 1.42
C ALA A 768 -10.51 -37.94 1.01
N LEU A 769 -11.79 -37.84 1.37
CA LEU A 769 -12.84 -38.78 0.97
C LEU A 769 -13.64 -38.20 -0.21
N PRO A 770 -13.67 -38.84 -1.40
CA PRO A 770 -14.33 -38.27 -2.57
C PRO A 770 -15.84 -38.03 -2.37
N GLU A 771 -16.35 -36.89 -2.86
CA GLU A 771 -17.77 -36.51 -2.67
C GLU A 771 -18.73 -37.62 -3.13
N GLY A 772 -18.53 -38.21 -4.31
CA GLY A 772 -19.43 -39.24 -4.83
C GLY A 772 -19.58 -40.48 -3.93
N PHE A 773 -18.53 -40.85 -3.19
CA PHE A 773 -18.59 -41.91 -2.18
C PHE A 773 -19.35 -41.44 -0.92
N LEU A 774 -19.03 -40.25 -0.42
CA LEU A 774 -19.68 -39.65 0.74
C LEU A 774 -21.18 -39.41 0.54
N GLN A 775 -21.62 -39.07 -0.68
CA GLN A 775 -23.04 -38.92 -1.02
C GLN A 775 -23.82 -40.25 -0.87
N VAL A 776 -23.20 -41.38 -1.21
CA VAL A 776 -23.79 -42.72 -0.99
C VAL A 776 -23.82 -43.05 0.51
N VAL A 777 -22.71 -42.83 1.23
CA VAL A 777 -22.63 -43.08 2.69
C VAL A 777 -23.65 -42.22 3.45
N GLY A 778 -23.78 -40.94 3.11
CA GLY A 778 -24.76 -40.03 3.69
C GLY A 778 -26.21 -40.46 3.41
N GLY A 779 -26.50 -40.94 2.20
CA GLY A 779 -27.82 -41.48 1.86
C GLY A 779 -28.19 -42.74 2.65
N ILE A 780 -27.23 -43.64 2.86
CA ILE A 780 -27.41 -44.84 3.71
C ILE A 780 -27.60 -44.43 5.18
N ALA A 781 -26.78 -43.50 5.68
CA ALA A 781 -26.89 -42.99 7.05
C ALA A 781 -28.23 -42.31 7.32
N GLU A 782 -28.72 -41.49 6.38
CA GLU A 782 -30.06 -40.88 6.43
C GLU A 782 -31.16 -41.95 6.51
N GLY A 783 -31.13 -42.97 5.66
CA GLY A 783 -32.12 -44.06 5.66
C GLY A 783 -32.13 -44.85 6.97
N VAL A 784 -30.96 -45.23 7.48
CA VAL A 784 -30.84 -45.99 8.75
C VAL A 784 -31.27 -45.16 9.95
N PHE A 785 -30.88 -43.88 10.02
CA PHE A 785 -31.26 -43.02 11.15
C PHE A 785 -32.74 -42.62 11.10
N ALA A 786 -33.33 -42.44 9.92
CA ALA A 786 -34.77 -42.19 9.77
C ALA A 786 -35.63 -43.35 10.31
N LEU A 787 -35.23 -44.60 10.04
CA LEU A 787 -35.86 -45.80 10.63
C LEU A 787 -35.75 -45.86 12.16
N LEU A 788 -34.79 -45.14 12.76
CA LEU A 788 -34.58 -45.02 14.20
C LEU A 788 -35.14 -43.71 14.79
N GLY A 789 -35.87 -42.91 14.01
CA GLY A 789 -36.43 -41.63 14.45
C GLY A 789 -35.39 -40.55 14.78
N LYS A 790 -34.20 -40.61 14.15
CA LYS A 790 -33.06 -39.74 14.41
C LYS A 790 -32.52 -39.13 13.10
N THR A 791 -31.64 -38.14 13.23
CA THR A 791 -30.84 -37.61 12.12
C THR A 791 -29.35 -37.96 12.30
N PRO A 792 -28.62 -38.31 11.24
CA PRO A 792 -27.19 -38.59 11.32
C PRO A 792 -26.38 -37.28 11.34
N ARG A 793 -25.15 -37.33 11.87
CA ARG A 793 -24.19 -36.19 11.76
C ARG A 793 -23.75 -35.96 10.31
N LEU A 794 -23.50 -37.03 9.56
CA LEU A 794 -23.18 -36.98 8.14
C LEU A 794 -24.48 -37.12 7.32
N THR A 795 -24.84 -36.07 6.59
CA THR A 795 -25.95 -36.03 5.63
C THR A 795 -25.43 -35.68 4.25
N ARG A 796 -26.17 -36.04 3.20
CA ARG A 796 -25.90 -35.64 1.79
C ARG A 796 -25.83 -34.12 1.64
N ARG A 797 -26.66 -33.40 2.42
CA ARG A 797 -26.61 -31.93 2.48
C ARG A 797 -25.30 -31.44 3.12
N ALA A 798 -24.87 -31.99 4.26
CA ALA A 798 -23.60 -31.62 4.88
C ALA A 798 -22.41 -31.92 3.95
N VAL A 799 -22.38 -33.10 3.32
CA VAL A 799 -21.37 -33.47 2.31
C VAL A 799 -21.34 -32.44 1.19
N ARG A 800 -22.50 -32.11 0.58
CA ARG A 800 -22.52 -31.18 -0.54
C ARG A 800 -22.08 -29.77 -0.15
N TYR A 801 -22.45 -29.29 1.04
CA TYR A 801 -22.02 -27.98 1.55
C TYR A 801 -20.53 -27.90 1.88
N SER A 802 -19.89 -29.01 2.26
CA SER A 802 -18.44 -29.08 2.50
C SER A 802 -17.61 -29.23 1.23
N CYS A 803 -18.19 -29.79 0.14
CA CYS A 803 -17.50 -30.01 -1.13
C CYS A 803 -17.81 -28.96 -2.22
N MET A 804 -18.84 -28.13 -2.05
CA MET A 804 -19.22 -27.10 -3.04
C MET A 804 -18.27 -25.90 -3.04
N THR A 805 -18.05 -25.33 -4.22
CA THR A 805 -17.51 -23.98 -4.37
C THR A 805 -18.66 -22.99 -4.24
N ARG A 806 -18.57 -22.04 -3.30
CA ARG A 806 -19.65 -21.10 -2.98
C ARG A 806 -19.11 -19.77 -2.47
N TYR A 807 -18.85 -18.86 -3.41
CA TYR A 807 -18.44 -17.48 -3.11
C TYR A 807 -19.10 -16.44 -4.04
N TYR A 808 -19.16 -15.20 -3.54
CA TYR A 808 -19.99 -14.12 -4.06
C TYR A 808 -19.15 -12.86 -4.29
N SER A 809 -19.51 -12.10 -5.33
CA SER A 809 -18.90 -10.79 -5.57
C SER A 809 -19.51 -9.76 -4.62
N CYS A 810 -18.67 -9.01 -3.89
CA CYS A 810 -19.05 -7.83 -3.13
C CYS A 810 -18.85 -6.51 -3.92
N GLN A 811 -18.53 -6.59 -5.22
CA GLN A 811 -18.11 -5.44 -6.03
C GLN A 811 -19.14 -4.29 -6.07
N LYS A 812 -20.44 -4.60 -5.99
CA LYS A 812 -21.51 -3.59 -5.91
C LYS A 812 -21.47 -2.81 -4.58
N ALA A 813 -21.17 -3.49 -3.47
CA ALA A 813 -20.99 -2.86 -2.16
C ALA A 813 -19.73 -1.98 -2.14
N LYS A 814 -18.61 -2.46 -2.70
CA LYS A 814 -17.40 -1.65 -2.90
C LYS A 814 -17.70 -0.35 -3.64
N LEU A 815 -18.35 -0.45 -4.81
CA LEU A 815 -18.59 0.70 -5.70
C LEU A 815 -19.65 1.68 -5.19
N ARG A 816 -20.74 1.22 -4.55
CA ARG A 816 -21.87 2.08 -4.15
C ARG A 816 -21.91 2.43 -2.66
N LEU A 817 -21.43 1.55 -1.78
CA LEU A 817 -21.41 1.79 -0.33
C LEU A 817 -20.04 2.25 0.18
N GLY A 818 -18.98 2.19 -0.64
CA GLY A 818 -17.61 2.33 -0.17
C GLY A 818 -17.16 1.19 0.77
N TYR A 819 -17.81 0.02 0.67
CA TYR A 819 -17.53 -1.11 1.55
C TYR A 819 -16.17 -1.73 1.23
N LEU A 820 -15.32 -1.81 2.25
CA LEU A 820 -14.14 -2.66 2.31
C LEU A 820 -14.15 -3.42 3.65
N PRO A 821 -13.72 -4.68 3.70
CA PRO A 821 -13.53 -5.40 4.96
C PRO A 821 -12.40 -4.74 5.77
N ILE A 822 -12.61 -4.55 7.07
CA ILE A 822 -11.67 -3.88 7.99
C ILE A 822 -10.89 -4.90 8.86
N VAL A 823 -11.44 -6.11 9.00
CA VAL A 823 -10.85 -7.28 9.66
C VAL A 823 -10.63 -8.37 8.62
N ASP A 824 -9.40 -8.83 8.44
CA ASP A 824 -9.07 -9.93 7.53
C ASP A 824 -9.48 -11.30 8.12
N MET A 825 -9.42 -12.36 7.30
CA MET A 825 -9.83 -13.70 7.73
C MET A 825 -8.88 -14.38 8.73
N HIS A 826 -7.59 -14.01 8.79
CA HIS A 826 -6.68 -14.50 9.83
C HIS A 826 -7.03 -13.89 11.19
N GLU A 827 -7.26 -12.59 11.26
CA GLU A 827 -7.73 -11.92 12.48
C GLU A 827 -9.13 -12.44 12.89
N ALA A 828 -10.06 -12.61 11.94
CA ALA A 828 -11.39 -13.15 12.20
C ALA A 828 -11.33 -14.56 12.84
N VAL A 829 -10.45 -15.43 12.34
CA VAL A 829 -10.20 -16.76 12.92
C VAL A 829 -9.60 -16.64 14.32
N ALA A 830 -8.59 -15.80 14.52
CA ALA A 830 -7.96 -15.58 15.83
C ALA A 830 -8.94 -15.05 16.88
N ARG A 831 -9.75 -14.04 16.55
CA ARG A 831 -10.81 -13.50 17.40
C ARG A 831 -11.83 -14.56 17.82
N THR A 832 -12.31 -15.32 16.85
CA THR A 832 -13.30 -16.39 17.07
C THR A 832 -12.77 -17.44 18.05
N VAL A 833 -11.52 -17.89 17.88
CA VAL A 833 -10.88 -18.89 18.74
C VAL A 833 -10.54 -18.33 20.12
N SER A 834 -10.06 -17.08 20.20
CA SER A 834 -9.78 -16.39 21.46
C SER A 834 -11.03 -16.30 22.34
N PHE A 835 -12.17 -15.88 21.76
CA PHE A 835 -13.47 -15.84 22.43
C PHE A 835 -13.94 -17.23 22.87
N TRP A 836 -13.77 -18.24 22.02
CA TRP A 836 -14.14 -19.63 22.31
C TRP A 836 -13.37 -20.20 23.50
N ASN A 837 -12.03 -20.14 23.44
CA ASN A 837 -11.14 -20.69 24.45
C ASN A 837 -11.35 -20.00 25.81
N ALA A 838 -11.47 -18.67 25.82
CA ALA A 838 -11.71 -17.91 27.05
C ALA A 838 -13.11 -18.16 27.65
N THR A 839 -14.14 -18.34 26.83
CA THR A 839 -15.49 -18.72 27.29
C THR A 839 -15.49 -20.13 27.89
N ALA A 840 -14.85 -21.10 27.22
CA ALA A 840 -14.73 -22.48 27.71
C ALA A 840 -13.95 -22.55 29.04
N ALA A 841 -12.89 -21.77 29.20
CA ALA A 841 -12.16 -21.65 30.46
C ALA A 841 -13.07 -21.10 31.58
N ALA A 842 -13.77 -20.00 31.34
CA ALA A 842 -14.67 -19.38 32.32
C ALA A 842 -15.80 -20.32 32.76
N ASP A 843 -16.41 -21.08 31.84
CA ASP A 843 -17.48 -22.03 32.18
C ASP A 843 -16.97 -23.30 32.86
N ASN A 844 -15.71 -23.69 32.66
CA ASN A 844 -15.08 -24.75 33.46
C ASN A 844 -14.78 -24.26 34.88
N SER A 845 -14.29 -23.02 35.05
CA SER A 845 -14.10 -22.42 36.38
C SER A 845 -15.40 -22.36 37.18
N LYS A 846 -16.53 -22.00 36.55
CA LYS A 846 -17.88 -21.97 37.19
C LYS A 846 -18.44 -23.36 37.54
N LYS A 847 -17.88 -24.45 37.00
CA LYS A 847 -18.27 -25.84 37.32
C LYS A 847 -17.36 -26.49 38.36
N ALA A 848 -16.24 -25.84 38.69
CA ALA A 848 -15.29 -26.24 39.73
C ALA A 848 -15.46 -25.45 41.04
N GLN A 849 -16.42 -24.51 41.07
CA GLN A 849 -16.92 -23.77 42.23
C GLN A 849 -18.31 -24.30 42.62
#